data_AF-A0A8U0M726-F1
#
_entry.id   AF-A0A8U0M726-F1
#
_cell.length_a   1.000
_cell.length_b   1.000
_cell.length_c   1.000
_cell.angle_alpha   90.00
_cell.angle_beta   90.00
_cell.angle_gamma   90.00
#
_symmetry.space_group_name_H-M   'P 1'
#
loop_
_entity.id
_entity.type
_entity.pdbx_description
1 polymer ?
#
loop_
_entity_poly.entity_id
_entity_poly.type
_entity_poly.pdbx_seq_one_letter_code
_entity_poly.pdbx_strand_id
1 'polypeptide(L)'
;MTTQTKDSVVWTHNPKNVAFIGDYLPRQCGIATFTSDLYKSYDSFIPDSNAIVVSVNDTLDGYDYPSEVRYDFYQHDQDAYRKAAEFINSKDLEVVCLQHEYGIYGGPAGSYILTLLRNLTMPVVTTFHTILKNPNEEQLLVLKSIADLSSRVICMSEKGCDFLINIYDVPKEKIDVVMHGIPDMPFVDTHFYKDQFGLEGKQTLLTFGLLSPNKGIETMIKALPRIVEQFPNVVYMVLGATHPHLIRHEGEAYRDSLKKLAEDCGVRDNVRFYNQFVELDDLLEYLGSADIYVTPYLNPAQITSGTLSYALGCGKAVVSTPYWHAEELLADGRGVLVPFGESDAFSDAIIDLLRDEGKRHAMRKRGYMLGREMIWSQVIQQYSNSFAKARQERVSTINNQTPYTMGGNGSMAFKLPALRLDHLYRLTDSTGIAQHARYHLPFYDEGYCTDDNSRALLLAVILQEAGMGDARLGKVADDYCAFVNHAYSEEHRRFRNFMSYDRRWLEDVGSDDSTGRTIWALGAVIGRSSDRNAVTWALNLVEKVLPSVVDMSSPRAWAFSLLGIYEYQKKFNDDRLAKTIQHQLLDKLLFRYTETATEEWPWIEDTLSYDNAVLAHVMIRSGVEQLVQIGLKSLQWLIKVQTAERGHFQPIGSDGFYVRGRNRAYFDQQPLEAQSTMSACLAAFDVTGDEEWHRTAIRVFKWFLGGNDLGLPLYDQQTGGCRDGLHIDRVNQNQGAESTLSYLLALAELHHVQKKRSQIKPVVVPMIALANG
;
A
#
# COMPACT_ATOMS: atom_id res chain seq x y z
N MET A 1 -44.23 -2.92 -14.93
CA MET A 1 -43.07 -2.78 -15.83
C MET A 1 -42.72 -1.31 -15.90
N THR A 2 -41.79 -0.87 -15.05
CA THR A 2 -41.23 0.48 -15.09
C THR A 2 -40.00 0.49 -14.19
N THR A 3 -38.83 0.55 -14.86
CA THR A 3 -37.56 1.14 -14.42
C THR A 3 -37.05 0.80 -13.02
N GLN A 4 -36.39 -0.36 -12.89
CA GLN A 4 -35.31 -0.53 -11.92
C GLN A 4 -34.16 0.40 -12.30
N THR A 5 -33.83 1.32 -11.41
CA THR A 5 -32.65 2.19 -11.49
C THR A 5 -31.37 1.36 -11.44
N LYS A 6 -30.54 1.53 -12.48
CA LYS A 6 -29.13 1.16 -12.48
C LYS A 6 -28.39 2.12 -11.56
N ASP A 7 -28.10 1.73 -10.31
CA ASP A 7 -27.13 2.43 -9.44
C ASP A 7 -26.57 1.49 -8.36
N SER A 8 -25.75 0.51 -8.74
CA SER A 8 -25.00 -0.30 -7.76
C SER A 8 -23.61 -0.74 -8.22
N VAL A 9 -22.99 -0.04 -9.17
CA VAL A 9 -21.66 -0.41 -9.73
C VAL A 9 -20.58 0.63 -9.40
N VAL A 10 -20.39 0.99 -8.13
CA VAL A 10 -19.39 2.02 -7.73
C VAL A 10 -18.21 1.48 -6.89
N TRP A 11 -18.27 0.24 -6.40
CA TRP A 11 -17.41 -0.21 -5.28
C TRP A 11 -16.27 -1.21 -5.64
N THR A 12 -15.75 -1.23 -6.86
CA THR A 12 -14.86 -2.33 -7.29
C THR A 12 -13.36 -2.13 -7.01
N HIS A 13 -12.91 -0.96 -6.53
CA HIS A 13 -11.47 -0.67 -6.36
C HIS A 13 -11.09 0.14 -5.09
N ASN A 14 -11.92 0.11 -4.06
CA ASN A 14 -11.67 0.83 -2.82
C ASN A 14 -10.78 0.04 -1.86
N PRO A 15 -9.83 0.68 -1.15
CA PRO A 15 -9.00 0.00 -0.15
C PRO A 15 -9.87 -0.70 0.92
N LYS A 16 -9.68 -1.99 1.11
CA LYS A 16 -10.42 -2.83 2.08
C LYS A 16 -9.68 -2.94 3.41
N ASN A 17 -8.35 -2.97 3.37
CA ASN A 17 -7.50 -3.09 4.56
C ASN A 17 -7.01 -1.69 4.99
N VAL A 18 -7.79 -0.98 5.80
CA VAL A 18 -7.47 0.38 6.27
C VAL A 18 -7.25 0.39 7.78
N ALA A 19 -6.23 1.11 8.26
CA ALA A 19 -6.06 1.35 9.70
C ALA A 19 -6.43 2.79 10.06
N PHE A 20 -7.33 2.98 11.02
CA PHE A 20 -7.69 4.28 11.57
C PHE A 20 -6.92 4.54 12.86
N ILE A 21 -6.16 5.64 12.92
CA ILE A 21 -5.32 6.01 14.07
C ILE A 21 -5.86 7.28 14.72
N GLY A 22 -6.17 7.24 16.02
CA GLY A 22 -6.66 8.41 16.75
C GLY A 22 -7.20 8.06 18.14
N ASP A 23 -7.89 9.01 18.76
CA ASP A 23 -8.75 8.72 19.91
C ASP A 23 -9.91 7.82 19.47
N TYR A 24 -10.38 6.92 20.34
CA TYR A 24 -11.51 6.03 20.05
C TYR A 24 -12.38 5.79 21.28
N LEU A 25 -13.67 5.50 21.08
CA LEU A 25 -14.59 5.14 22.19
C LEU A 25 -14.07 3.87 22.89
N PRO A 26 -14.12 3.79 24.24
CA PRO A 26 -14.99 4.53 25.15
C PRO A 26 -14.42 5.85 25.71
N ARG A 27 -13.28 6.35 25.20
CA ARG A 27 -12.79 7.68 25.59
C ARG A 27 -13.82 8.75 25.21
N GLN A 28 -14.31 9.51 26.18
CA GLN A 28 -15.34 10.53 25.97
C GLN A 28 -14.74 11.84 25.46
N CYS A 29 -14.53 11.93 24.14
CA CYS A 29 -14.14 13.17 23.46
C CYS A 29 -14.72 13.24 22.04
N GLY A 30 -14.79 14.43 21.45
CA GLY A 30 -15.37 14.61 20.12
C GLY A 30 -14.61 13.86 19.01
N ILE A 31 -13.28 13.74 19.12
CA ILE A 31 -12.47 13.02 18.12
C ILE A 31 -12.65 11.51 18.26
N ALA A 32 -12.82 10.98 19.47
CA ALA A 32 -13.16 9.57 19.68
C ALA A 32 -14.50 9.22 19.03
N THR A 33 -15.53 10.06 19.19
CA THR A 33 -16.80 9.89 18.51
C THR A 33 -16.64 9.93 16.99
N PHE A 34 -15.91 10.93 16.45
CA PHE A 34 -15.67 11.03 15.01
C PHE A 34 -14.95 9.79 14.44
N THR A 35 -13.90 9.33 15.12
CA THR A 35 -13.11 8.16 14.66
C THR A 35 -13.93 6.88 14.73
N SER A 36 -14.75 6.70 15.78
CA SER A 36 -15.74 5.62 15.90
C SER A 36 -16.73 5.65 14.76
N ASP A 37 -17.35 6.79 14.49
CA ASP A 37 -18.38 6.92 13.46
C ASP A 37 -17.79 6.73 12.05
N LEU A 38 -16.57 7.24 11.81
CA LEU A 38 -15.84 7.06 10.56
C LEU A 38 -15.52 5.57 10.33
N TYR A 39 -14.95 4.88 11.34
CA TYR A 39 -14.64 3.45 11.25
C TYR A 39 -15.91 2.62 11.01
N LYS A 40 -16.94 2.78 11.84
CA LYS A 40 -18.20 2.00 11.74
C LYS A 40 -18.89 2.23 10.40
N SER A 41 -18.89 3.47 9.91
CA SER A 41 -19.45 3.78 8.60
C SER A 41 -18.61 3.19 7.46
N TYR A 42 -17.29 3.23 7.57
CA TYR A 42 -16.42 2.61 6.56
C TYR A 42 -16.66 1.10 6.48
N ASP A 43 -16.70 0.43 7.63
CA ASP A 43 -16.93 -1.01 7.71
C ASP A 43 -18.32 -1.43 7.22
N SER A 44 -19.34 -0.58 7.47
CA SER A 44 -20.70 -0.83 7.00
C SER A 44 -20.90 -0.59 5.50
N PHE A 45 -20.21 0.39 4.89
CA PHE A 45 -20.47 0.79 3.51
C PHE A 45 -19.48 0.19 2.50
N ILE A 46 -18.31 -0.28 2.93
CA ILE A 46 -17.30 -0.89 2.06
C ILE A 46 -17.41 -2.43 2.10
N PRO A 47 -17.75 -3.08 0.98
CA PRO A 47 -17.89 -4.55 0.93
C PRO A 47 -16.57 -5.27 1.24
N ASP A 48 -16.65 -6.30 2.08
CA ASP A 48 -15.52 -7.09 2.58
C ASP A 48 -14.42 -6.23 3.24
N SER A 49 -14.81 -5.12 3.88
CA SER A 49 -13.91 -4.34 4.72
C SER A 49 -13.23 -5.25 5.75
N ASN A 50 -11.93 -5.05 5.92
CA ASN A 50 -11.14 -5.63 7.00
C ASN A 50 -10.32 -4.50 7.65
N ALA A 51 -11.01 -3.39 7.88
CA ALA A 51 -10.45 -2.23 8.55
C ALA A 51 -10.17 -2.53 10.02
N ILE A 52 -9.20 -1.81 10.58
CA ILE A 52 -8.84 -1.93 12.00
C ILE A 52 -8.69 -0.54 12.62
N VAL A 53 -8.78 -0.49 13.94
CA VAL A 53 -8.49 0.71 14.73
C VAL A 53 -7.20 0.52 15.50
N VAL A 54 -6.38 1.58 15.52
CA VAL A 54 -5.21 1.71 16.40
C VAL A 54 -5.42 2.93 17.29
N SER A 55 -5.71 2.69 18.57
CA SER A 55 -6.14 3.76 19.50
C SER A 55 -4.97 4.38 20.26
N VAL A 56 -5.11 5.66 20.64
CA VAL A 56 -4.16 6.37 21.49
C VAL A 56 -4.78 6.67 22.86
N ASN A 57 -4.07 6.27 23.91
CA ASN A 57 -4.54 6.35 25.29
C ASN A 57 -3.93 7.54 26.03
N ASP A 58 -4.77 8.27 26.77
CA ASP A 58 -4.35 9.29 27.74
C ASP A 58 -4.08 8.72 29.15
N THR A 59 -4.40 7.44 29.36
CA THR A 59 -4.15 6.67 30.59
C THR A 59 -3.19 5.51 30.32
N LEU A 60 -2.38 5.16 31.32
CA LEU A 60 -1.45 4.01 31.23
C LEU A 60 -2.19 2.68 31.14
N ASP A 61 -3.32 2.56 31.85
CA ASP A 61 -4.14 1.34 31.89
C ASP A 61 -5.00 1.15 30.62
N GLY A 62 -5.06 2.16 29.75
CA GLY A 62 -5.91 2.16 28.56
C GLY A 62 -7.41 2.21 28.87
N TYR A 63 -8.20 1.65 27.96
CA TYR A 63 -9.66 1.57 28.04
C TYR A 63 -10.14 0.16 27.67
N ASP A 64 -11.37 -0.18 28.07
CA ASP A 64 -12.03 -1.42 27.64
C ASP A 64 -12.55 -1.26 26.20
N TYR A 65 -11.65 -1.52 25.24
CA TYR A 65 -11.93 -1.32 23.83
C TYR A 65 -12.66 -2.51 23.18
N PRO A 66 -13.53 -2.26 22.19
CA PRO A 66 -14.14 -3.31 21.39
C PRO A 66 -13.12 -3.96 20.42
N SER A 67 -13.48 -5.12 19.86
CA SER A 67 -12.55 -5.99 19.11
C SER A 67 -11.94 -5.38 17.84
N GLU A 68 -12.57 -4.34 17.29
CA GLU A 68 -12.03 -3.59 16.16
C GLU A 68 -10.75 -2.81 16.51
N VAL A 69 -10.54 -2.47 17.79
CA VAL A 69 -9.29 -1.89 18.27
C VAL A 69 -8.29 -3.02 18.40
N ARG A 70 -7.40 -3.13 17.41
CA ARG A 70 -6.44 -4.23 17.32
C ARG A 70 -5.13 -3.94 18.01
N TYR A 71 -4.86 -2.67 18.29
CA TYR A 71 -3.68 -2.20 19.00
C TYR A 71 -3.99 -0.85 19.65
N ASP A 72 -3.49 -0.63 20.85
CA ASP A 72 -3.57 0.64 21.55
C ASP A 72 -2.23 0.96 22.20
N PHE A 73 -1.95 2.25 22.39
CA PHE A 73 -0.69 2.68 22.99
C PHE A 73 -0.81 3.98 23.78
N TYR A 74 0.06 4.14 24.78
CA TYR A 74 0.07 5.31 25.65
C TYR A 74 0.72 6.52 24.97
N GLN A 75 0.01 7.66 24.97
CA GLN A 75 0.43 8.86 24.24
C GLN A 75 1.79 9.42 24.69
N HIS A 76 2.19 9.22 25.96
CA HIS A 76 3.45 9.75 26.49
C HIS A 76 4.64 8.78 26.44
N ASP A 77 4.47 7.59 25.86
CA ASP A 77 5.57 6.65 25.59
C ASP A 77 6.01 6.72 24.13
N GLN A 78 7.18 7.33 23.88
CA GLN A 78 7.72 7.48 22.53
C GLN A 78 8.07 6.12 21.86
N ASP A 79 8.49 5.11 22.63
CA ASP A 79 8.82 3.79 22.07
C ASP A 79 7.55 3.05 21.62
N ALA A 80 6.41 3.32 22.25
CA ALA A 80 5.13 2.74 21.86
C ALA A 80 4.70 3.16 20.43
N TYR A 81 5.06 4.36 19.97
CA TYR A 81 4.83 4.79 18.58
C TYR A 81 5.62 3.96 17.55
N ARG A 82 6.84 3.52 17.90
CA ARG A 82 7.65 2.63 17.06
C ARG A 82 7.02 1.24 16.98
N LYS A 83 6.62 0.68 18.13
CA LYS A 83 5.93 -0.62 18.20
C LYS A 83 4.59 -0.61 17.48
N ALA A 84 3.84 0.50 17.55
CA ALA A 84 2.62 0.69 16.78
C ALA A 84 2.90 0.65 15.27
N ALA A 85 3.97 1.31 14.79
CA ALA A 85 4.37 1.22 13.38
C ALA A 85 4.77 -0.20 12.97
N GLU A 86 5.52 -0.93 13.81
CA GLU A 86 5.85 -2.35 13.58
C GLU A 86 4.60 -3.23 13.49
N PHE A 87 3.66 -3.04 14.42
CA PHE A 87 2.37 -3.72 14.38
C PHE A 87 1.61 -3.43 13.08
N ILE A 88 1.49 -2.16 12.70
CA ILE A 88 0.80 -1.73 11.47
C ILE A 88 1.49 -2.32 10.23
N ASN A 89 2.81 -2.25 10.14
CA ASN A 89 3.59 -2.83 9.03
C ASN A 89 3.53 -4.36 8.96
N SER A 90 3.24 -5.04 10.08
CA SER A 90 3.04 -6.49 10.10
C SER A 90 1.69 -6.93 9.51
N LYS A 91 0.80 -5.98 9.22
CA LYS A 91 -0.51 -6.22 8.62
C LYS A 91 -0.47 -5.88 7.13
N ASP A 92 -1.33 -6.55 6.35
CA ASP A 92 -1.50 -6.31 4.91
C ASP A 92 -2.39 -5.08 4.65
N LEU A 93 -2.03 -3.93 5.24
CA LEU A 93 -2.79 -2.69 5.17
C LEU A 93 -2.44 -1.90 3.92
N GLU A 94 -3.47 -1.42 3.23
CA GLU A 94 -3.34 -0.65 2.00
C GLU A 94 -3.14 0.85 2.27
N VAL A 95 -3.79 1.39 3.32
CA VAL A 95 -3.77 2.81 3.69
C VAL A 95 -3.90 2.97 5.21
N VAL A 96 -3.25 3.99 5.77
CA VAL A 96 -3.45 4.46 7.14
C VAL A 96 -4.21 5.80 7.12
N CYS A 97 -5.28 5.91 7.90
CA CYS A 97 -6.05 7.14 8.11
C CYS A 97 -5.78 7.71 9.51
N LEU A 98 -5.02 8.80 9.59
CA LEU A 98 -4.65 9.48 10.84
C LEU A 98 -5.66 10.57 11.19
N GLN A 99 -6.20 10.56 12.41
CA GLN A 99 -7.03 11.62 12.98
C GLN A 99 -6.17 12.55 13.83
N HIS A 100 -5.83 13.73 13.31
CA HIS A 100 -4.90 14.63 13.98
C HIS A 100 -5.59 15.78 14.72
N GLU A 101 -5.27 15.90 16.00
CA GLU A 101 -5.45 17.05 16.88
C GLU A 101 -4.23 17.12 17.82
N TYR A 102 -3.83 18.33 18.24
CA TYR A 102 -2.56 18.53 18.95
C TYR A 102 -2.52 17.85 20.33
N GLY A 103 -3.68 17.67 20.98
CA GLY A 103 -3.81 17.05 22.30
C GLY A 103 -3.87 15.53 22.31
N ILE A 104 -3.91 14.86 21.16
CA ILE A 104 -4.01 13.39 21.07
C ILE A 104 -2.66 12.71 21.32
N TYR A 105 -1.57 13.31 20.83
CA TYR A 105 -0.25 12.67 20.81
C TYR A 105 0.70 13.32 21.82
N GLY A 106 1.65 12.54 22.34
CA GLY A 106 2.68 13.07 23.23
C GLY A 106 3.75 13.90 22.53
N GLY A 107 4.58 14.54 23.35
CA GLY A 107 5.64 15.44 22.92
C GLY A 107 5.13 16.86 22.63
N PRO A 108 6.06 17.81 22.41
CA PRO A 108 5.70 19.18 22.03
C PRO A 108 4.82 19.17 20.78
N ALA A 109 3.67 19.82 20.88
CA ALA A 109 2.64 19.89 19.83
C ALA A 109 2.26 18.53 19.18
N GLY A 110 2.33 17.42 19.92
CA GLY A 110 1.99 16.09 19.41
C GLY A 110 3.08 15.42 18.54
N SER A 111 4.31 15.94 18.56
CA SER A 111 5.43 15.50 17.71
C SER A 111 5.79 14.01 17.78
N TYR A 112 5.40 13.27 18.82
CA TYR A 112 5.69 11.83 18.89
C TYR A 112 5.05 11.03 17.76
N ILE A 113 3.93 11.51 17.19
CA ILE A 113 3.28 10.87 16.04
C ILE A 113 4.20 10.74 14.82
N LEU A 114 5.14 11.68 14.65
CA LEU A 114 6.12 11.64 13.56
C LEU A 114 7.01 10.39 13.64
N THR A 115 7.21 9.83 14.84
CA THR A 115 7.94 8.56 15.02
C THR A 115 7.19 7.42 14.35
N LEU A 116 5.87 7.34 14.53
CA LEU A 116 5.04 6.32 13.89
C LEU A 116 5.03 6.54 12.37
N LEU A 117 4.66 7.74 11.92
CA LEU A 117 4.49 8.04 10.49
C LEU A 117 5.76 7.81 9.65
N ARG A 118 6.94 8.15 10.17
CA ARG A 118 8.22 7.92 9.48
C ARG A 118 8.56 6.44 9.30
N ASN A 119 7.98 5.56 10.11
CA ASN A 119 8.24 4.13 10.07
C ASN A 119 7.15 3.34 9.33
N LEU A 120 6.07 3.99 8.85
CA LEU A 120 5.04 3.31 8.06
C LEU A 120 5.49 3.05 6.61
N THR A 121 5.09 1.91 6.08
CA THR A 121 5.45 1.48 4.71
C THR A 121 4.36 1.77 3.67
N MET A 122 3.10 1.74 4.10
CA MET A 122 1.90 2.09 3.32
C MET A 122 1.66 3.61 3.28
N PRO A 123 0.88 4.13 2.31
CA PRO A 123 0.48 5.54 2.28
C PRO A 123 -0.35 5.95 3.50
N VAL A 124 -0.17 7.21 3.90
CA VAL A 124 -0.91 7.84 4.99
C VAL A 124 -1.84 8.92 4.43
N VAL A 125 -3.09 8.94 4.90
CA VAL A 125 -4.03 10.03 4.72
C VAL A 125 -4.34 10.62 6.09
N THR A 126 -4.19 11.94 6.25
CA THR A 126 -4.41 12.59 7.55
C THR A 126 -5.61 13.53 7.51
N THR A 127 -6.56 13.33 8.41
CA THR A 127 -7.63 14.29 8.69
C THR A 127 -7.18 15.26 9.78
N PHE A 128 -7.11 16.55 9.44
CA PHE A 128 -6.81 17.61 10.40
C PHE A 128 -8.08 18.17 11.02
N HIS A 129 -8.27 17.94 12.32
CA HIS A 129 -9.42 18.45 13.09
C HIS A 129 -9.19 19.86 13.64
N THR A 130 -7.93 20.26 13.76
CA THR A 130 -7.52 21.61 14.19
C THR A 130 -6.46 22.16 13.25
N ILE A 131 -6.75 23.30 12.62
CA ILE A 131 -5.85 24.03 11.72
C ILE A 131 -5.85 25.48 12.22
N LEU A 132 -4.71 25.94 12.76
CA LEU A 132 -4.62 27.22 13.44
C LEU A 132 -4.24 28.33 12.45
N LYS A 133 -4.86 29.50 12.58
CA LYS A 133 -4.48 30.69 11.80
C LYS A 133 -3.10 31.25 12.22
N ASN A 134 -2.80 31.18 13.51
CA ASN A 134 -1.54 31.67 14.09
C ASN A 134 -0.88 30.54 14.90
N PRO A 135 -0.32 29.50 14.24
CA PRO A 135 0.39 28.46 14.96
C PRO A 135 1.68 29.03 15.57
N ASN A 136 2.09 28.50 16.73
CA ASN A 136 3.44 28.69 17.21
C ASN A 136 4.44 27.88 16.36
N GLU A 137 5.75 28.06 16.58
CA GLU A 137 6.79 27.39 15.79
C GLU A 137 6.68 25.86 15.83
N GLU A 138 6.40 25.28 17.01
CA GLU A 138 6.26 23.83 17.17
C GLU A 138 5.04 23.29 16.44
N GLN A 139 3.88 23.95 16.57
CA GLN A 139 2.63 23.59 15.90
C GLN A 139 2.76 23.67 14.38
N LEU A 140 3.42 24.73 13.88
CA LEU A 140 3.71 24.90 12.47
C LEU A 140 4.58 23.74 11.95
N LEU A 141 5.68 23.44 12.64
CA LEU A 141 6.61 22.39 12.24
C LEU A 141 5.96 21.00 12.24
N VAL A 142 5.21 20.66 13.30
CA VAL A 142 4.56 19.36 13.42
C VAL A 142 3.52 19.16 12.32
N LEU A 143 2.62 20.13 12.11
CA LEU A 143 1.58 19.98 11.09
C LEU A 143 2.19 19.84 9.68
N LYS A 144 3.19 20.66 9.34
CA LYS A 144 3.92 20.55 8.06
C LYS A 144 4.57 19.18 7.90
N SER A 145 5.24 18.71 8.95
CA SER A 145 5.89 17.39 8.93
C SER A 145 4.89 16.24 8.74
N ILE A 146 3.70 16.33 9.34
CA ILE A 146 2.62 15.36 9.12
C ILE A 146 2.13 15.44 7.68
N ALA A 147 1.87 16.65 7.15
CA ALA A 147 1.43 16.83 5.77
C ALA A 147 2.47 16.33 4.74
N ASP A 148 3.77 16.45 5.02
CA ASP A 148 4.85 15.94 4.18
C ASP A 148 4.87 14.41 4.17
N LEU A 149 4.71 13.78 5.34
CA LEU A 149 4.68 12.32 5.49
C LEU A 149 3.37 11.69 4.98
N SER A 150 2.31 12.48 4.90
CA SER A 150 1.03 12.04 4.36
C SER A 150 0.99 12.15 2.84
N SER A 151 0.50 11.10 2.19
CA SER A 151 0.26 11.10 0.74
C SER A 151 -0.84 12.10 0.40
N ARG A 152 -1.89 12.17 1.23
CA ARG A 152 -2.98 13.16 1.12
C ARG A 152 -3.39 13.68 2.49
N VAL A 153 -3.99 14.85 2.52
CA VAL A 153 -4.54 15.44 3.76
C VAL A 153 -5.99 15.85 3.54
N ILE A 154 -6.81 15.69 4.58
CA ILE A 154 -8.22 16.02 4.60
C ILE A 154 -8.46 17.16 5.57
N CYS A 155 -9.19 18.18 5.14
CA CYS A 155 -9.78 19.20 6.00
C CYS A 155 -11.29 19.28 5.77
N MET A 156 -12.03 19.83 6.75
CA MET A 156 -13.50 19.78 6.73
C MET A 156 -14.17 21.12 6.38
N SER A 157 -13.38 22.13 6.04
CA SER A 157 -13.85 23.47 5.69
C SER A 157 -12.93 24.10 4.65
N GLU A 158 -13.49 25.03 3.86
CA GLU A 158 -12.73 25.77 2.84
C GLU A 158 -11.70 26.68 3.52
N LYS A 159 -12.04 27.28 4.68
CA LYS A 159 -11.10 28.04 5.51
C LYS A 159 -9.92 27.17 5.96
N GLY A 160 -10.17 25.91 6.28
CA GLY A 160 -9.13 24.95 6.64
C GLY A 160 -8.18 24.72 5.48
N CYS A 161 -8.73 24.53 4.28
CA CYS A 161 -7.96 24.40 3.03
C CYS A 161 -7.10 25.65 2.78
N ASP A 162 -7.70 26.84 2.89
CA ASP A 162 -6.99 28.11 2.76
C ASP A 162 -5.83 28.25 3.74
N PHE A 163 -6.00 27.83 4.99
CA PHE A 163 -4.93 27.86 5.97
C PHE A 163 -3.83 26.85 5.64
N LEU A 164 -4.18 25.62 5.27
CA LEU A 164 -3.20 24.61 4.85
C LEU A 164 -2.33 25.10 3.70
N ILE A 165 -2.91 25.78 2.71
CA ILE A 165 -2.18 26.32 1.56
C ILE A 165 -1.33 27.52 1.97
N ASN A 166 -1.94 28.54 2.61
CA ASN A 166 -1.31 29.86 2.74
C ASN A 166 -0.45 30.03 3.99
N ILE A 167 -0.62 29.17 5.00
CA ILE A 167 0.09 29.26 6.29
C ILE A 167 1.04 28.07 6.45
N TYR A 168 0.60 26.87 6.04
CA TYR A 168 1.36 25.64 6.20
C TYR A 168 2.07 25.18 4.91
N ASP A 169 1.89 25.90 3.79
CA ASP A 169 2.49 25.60 2.48
C ASP A 169 2.18 24.18 1.96
N VAL A 170 1.02 23.63 2.30
CA VAL A 170 0.60 22.30 1.80
C VAL A 170 0.14 22.44 0.34
N PRO A 171 0.68 21.64 -0.59
CA PRO A 171 0.27 21.69 -2.00
C PRO A 171 -1.23 21.44 -2.17
N LYS A 172 -1.91 22.25 -2.98
CA LYS A 172 -3.38 22.17 -3.16
C LYS A 172 -3.83 20.79 -3.64
N GLU A 173 -3.07 20.16 -4.52
CA GLU A 173 -3.32 18.83 -5.07
C GLU A 173 -3.31 17.70 -4.01
N LYS A 174 -2.65 17.92 -2.87
CA LYS A 174 -2.62 17.00 -1.72
C LYS A 174 -3.85 17.13 -0.82
N ILE A 175 -4.62 18.21 -0.92
CA ILE A 175 -5.70 18.53 0.00
C ILE A 175 -7.03 18.07 -0.59
N ASP A 176 -7.77 17.25 0.16
CA ASP A 176 -9.18 16.94 -0.08
C ASP A 176 -10.04 17.66 0.96
N VAL A 177 -11.04 18.43 0.51
CA VAL A 177 -12.04 19.01 1.40
C VAL A 177 -13.19 18.01 1.54
N VAL A 178 -13.35 17.43 2.73
CA VAL A 178 -14.42 16.46 3.04
C VAL A 178 -15.15 16.95 4.28
N MET A 179 -16.41 17.34 4.12
CA MET A 179 -17.24 17.84 5.22
C MET A 179 -17.39 16.80 6.33
N HIS A 180 -17.68 17.28 7.55
CA HIS A 180 -17.92 16.40 8.69
C HIS A 180 -19.08 15.44 8.43
N GLY A 181 -18.88 14.15 8.69
CA GLY A 181 -19.91 13.12 8.54
C GLY A 181 -21.02 13.25 9.57
N ILE A 182 -22.27 13.00 9.16
CA ILE A 182 -23.45 13.06 10.02
C ILE A 182 -24.35 11.83 9.84
N PRO A 183 -25.17 11.49 10.86
CA PRO A 183 -26.21 10.46 10.72
C PRO A 183 -27.27 10.83 9.68
N ASP A 184 -27.87 9.81 9.09
CA ASP A 184 -28.98 9.97 8.14
C ASP A 184 -30.32 10.05 8.88
N MET A 185 -30.79 11.27 9.15
CA MET A 185 -32.08 11.52 9.81
C MET A 185 -33.14 12.01 8.81
N PRO A 186 -34.40 11.53 8.91
CA PRO A 186 -35.49 12.04 8.06
C PRO A 186 -35.87 13.47 8.42
N PHE A 187 -36.26 14.27 7.41
CA PHE A 187 -36.75 15.63 7.64
C PHE A 187 -38.21 15.62 8.14
N VAL A 188 -38.37 15.56 9.46
CA VAL A 188 -39.68 15.47 10.12
C VAL A 188 -39.99 16.69 10.99
N ASP A 189 -41.25 16.78 11.41
CA ASP A 189 -41.71 17.80 12.36
C ASP A 189 -41.14 17.52 13.77
N THR A 190 -40.76 18.59 14.48
CA THR A 190 -40.15 18.49 15.81
C THR A 190 -41.10 17.96 16.86
N HIS A 191 -42.42 18.16 16.70
CA HIS A 191 -43.43 17.68 17.65
C HIS A 191 -43.41 16.16 17.84
N PHE A 192 -42.99 15.40 16.83
CA PHE A 192 -42.89 13.94 16.90
C PHE A 192 -42.00 13.44 18.05
N TYR A 193 -40.97 14.22 18.42
CA TYR A 193 -39.98 13.85 19.45
C TYR A 193 -40.22 14.53 20.80
N LYS A 194 -41.22 15.41 20.93
CA LYS A 194 -41.38 16.24 22.15
C LYS A 194 -42.05 15.50 23.31
N ASP A 195 -42.90 14.52 23.00
CA ASP A 195 -43.71 13.78 23.98
C ASP A 195 -42.81 13.06 25.01
N GLN A 196 -41.76 12.39 24.53
CA GLN A 196 -40.83 11.63 25.39
C GLN A 196 -40.00 12.49 26.36
N PHE A 197 -39.93 13.80 26.15
CA PHE A 197 -39.20 14.73 27.02
C PHE A 197 -40.13 15.63 27.84
N GLY A 198 -41.46 15.47 27.75
CA GLY A 198 -42.42 16.35 28.41
C GLY A 198 -42.36 17.79 27.88
N LEU A 199 -42.00 17.97 26.61
CA LEU A 199 -41.82 19.27 25.94
C LEU A 199 -43.00 19.60 25.01
N GLU A 200 -44.13 18.91 25.18
CA GLU A 200 -45.38 19.14 24.46
C GLU A 200 -45.80 20.62 24.56
N GLY A 201 -46.09 21.23 23.41
CA GLY A 201 -46.47 22.64 23.31
C GLY A 201 -45.36 23.65 23.68
N LYS A 202 -44.13 23.21 23.96
CA LYS A 202 -42.97 24.08 24.21
C LYS A 202 -42.24 24.42 22.92
N GLN A 203 -41.66 25.62 22.88
CA GLN A 203 -40.67 26.01 21.86
C GLN A 203 -39.28 25.73 22.44
N THR A 204 -38.48 24.95 21.74
CA THR A 204 -37.27 24.33 22.31
C THR A 204 -36.02 24.86 21.64
N LEU A 205 -35.09 25.34 22.47
CA LEU A 205 -33.75 25.74 22.07
C LEU A 205 -32.77 24.66 22.53
N LEU A 206 -31.75 24.33 21.74
CA LEU A 206 -30.78 23.30 22.10
C LEU A 206 -29.34 23.77 21.89
N THR A 207 -28.50 23.48 22.87
CA THR A 207 -27.05 23.35 22.70
C THR A 207 -26.64 21.99 23.24
N PHE A 208 -25.77 21.28 22.52
CA PHE A 208 -25.22 20.02 23.01
C PHE A 208 -23.70 19.91 22.81
N GLY A 209 -23.09 18.98 23.55
CA GLY A 209 -21.66 18.71 23.58
C GLY A 209 -21.05 18.94 24.97
N LEU A 210 -19.76 18.65 25.14
CA LEU A 210 -19.08 18.87 26.43
C LEU A 210 -19.16 20.34 26.86
N LEU A 211 -19.58 20.58 28.10
CA LEU A 211 -19.70 21.93 28.66
C LEU A 211 -18.33 22.50 28.99
N SER A 212 -18.10 23.72 28.53
CA SER A 212 -16.92 24.54 28.82
C SER A 212 -17.23 26.03 28.63
N PRO A 213 -16.48 26.95 29.28
CA PRO A 213 -16.71 28.40 29.20
C PRO A 213 -16.70 28.97 27.78
N ASN A 214 -15.90 28.39 26.88
CA ASN A 214 -15.83 28.84 25.48
C ASN A 214 -17.11 28.59 24.67
N LYS A 215 -18.06 27.79 25.18
CA LYS A 215 -19.35 27.52 24.53
C LYS A 215 -20.33 28.68 24.68
N GLY A 216 -20.07 29.64 25.57
CA GLY A 216 -20.84 30.88 25.78
C GLY A 216 -22.30 30.67 26.18
N ILE A 217 -22.59 29.62 26.94
CA ILE A 217 -23.94 29.29 27.42
C ILE A 217 -24.51 30.45 28.26
N GLU A 218 -23.65 31.21 28.94
CA GLU A 218 -23.95 32.42 29.68
C GLU A 218 -24.66 33.47 28.81
N THR A 219 -24.19 33.66 27.57
CA THR A 219 -24.78 34.62 26.63
C THR A 219 -26.20 34.22 26.27
N MET A 220 -26.44 32.92 26.06
CA MET A 220 -27.79 32.43 25.81
C MET A 220 -28.69 32.53 27.04
N ILE A 221 -28.21 32.22 28.25
CA ILE A 221 -28.99 32.40 29.48
C ILE A 221 -29.40 33.87 29.66
N LYS A 222 -28.49 34.81 29.40
CA LYS A 222 -28.77 36.25 29.44
C LYS A 222 -29.74 36.73 28.34
N ALA A 223 -29.85 36.00 27.23
CA ALA A 223 -30.80 36.30 26.15
C ALA A 223 -32.23 35.82 26.46
N LEU A 224 -32.40 34.85 27.36
CA LEU A 224 -33.69 34.23 27.66
C LEU A 224 -34.75 35.17 28.25
N PRO A 225 -34.47 36.11 29.17
CA PRO A 225 -35.51 36.94 29.78
C PRO A 225 -36.39 37.65 28.74
N ARG A 226 -35.76 38.23 27.72
CA ARG A 226 -36.45 38.94 26.63
C ARG A 226 -37.23 37.99 25.71
N ILE A 227 -36.71 36.77 25.50
CA ILE A 227 -37.41 35.74 24.70
C ILE A 227 -38.65 35.25 25.46
N VAL A 228 -38.51 34.96 26.75
CA VAL A 228 -39.57 34.43 27.63
C VAL A 228 -40.70 35.45 27.82
N GLU A 229 -40.39 36.75 27.84
CA GLU A 229 -41.41 37.81 27.90
C GLU A 229 -42.42 37.73 26.74
N GLN A 230 -41.97 37.33 25.55
CA GLN A 230 -42.83 37.19 24.36
C GLN A 230 -43.32 35.76 24.14
N PHE A 231 -42.50 34.77 24.51
CA PHE A 231 -42.77 33.35 24.33
C PHE A 231 -42.56 32.59 25.65
N PRO A 232 -43.53 32.61 26.58
CA PRO A 232 -43.37 32.06 27.93
C PRO A 232 -43.20 30.54 27.97
N ASN A 233 -43.54 29.85 26.87
CA ASN A 233 -43.39 28.41 26.70
C ASN A 233 -42.02 27.99 26.13
N VAL A 234 -41.04 28.89 26.03
CA VAL A 234 -39.68 28.55 25.58
C VAL A 234 -38.92 27.75 26.64
N VAL A 235 -38.21 26.72 26.20
CA VAL A 235 -37.31 25.90 27.02
C VAL A 235 -35.95 25.79 26.33
N TYR A 236 -34.88 26.18 27.02
CA TYR A 236 -33.50 26.00 26.58
C TYR A 236 -32.90 24.75 27.20
N MET A 237 -32.56 23.79 26.35
CA MET A 237 -31.92 22.53 26.70
C MET A 237 -30.40 22.64 26.53
N VAL A 238 -29.67 22.37 27.62
CA VAL A 238 -28.22 22.27 27.64
C VAL A 238 -27.86 20.80 27.87
N LEU A 239 -27.52 20.10 26.78
CA LEU A 239 -27.24 18.66 26.77
C LEU A 239 -25.73 18.38 26.74
N GLY A 240 -25.20 17.82 27.81
CA GLY A 240 -23.81 17.37 27.84
C GLY A 240 -23.23 17.26 29.24
N ALA A 241 -22.22 16.41 29.37
CA ALA A 241 -21.36 16.33 30.54
C ALA A 241 -20.38 17.52 30.61
N THR A 242 -19.94 17.87 31.80
CA THR A 242 -18.88 18.87 31.97
C THR A 242 -17.57 18.30 31.47
N HIS A 243 -16.75 19.11 30.78
CA HIS A 243 -15.51 18.62 30.18
C HIS A 243 -14.64 17.89 31.23
N PRO A 244 -14.12 16.67 30.96
CA PRO A 244 -13.40 15.88 31.98
C PRO A 244 -12.24 16.62 32.65
N HIS A 245 -11.51 17.44 31.87
CA HIS A 245 -10.45 18.30 32.40
C HIS A 245 -10.95 19.32 33.45
N LEU A 246 -12.12 19.95 33.22
CA LEU A 246 -12.71 20.88 34.18
C LEU A 246 -13.18 20.15 35.44
N ILE A 247 -13.77 18.97 35.29
CA ILE A 247 -14.18 18.14 36.45
C ILE A 247 -12.98 17.82 37.33
N ARG A 248 -11.82 17.49 36.74
CA ARG A 248 -10.58 17.17 37.50
C ARG A 248 -10.04 18.37 38.30
N HIS A 249 -10.18 19.59 37.80
CA HIS A 249 -9.60 20.79 38.44
C HIS A 249 -10.59 21.58 39.31
N GLU A 250 -11.85 21.64 38.90
CA GLU A 250 -12.87 22.55 39.45
C GLU A 250 -14.21 21.85 39.74
N GLY A 251 -14.33 20.55 39.49
CA GLY A 251 -15.58 19.81 39.65
C GLY A 251 -16.69 20.32 38.71
N GLU A 252 -17.92 20.45 39.23
CA GLU A 252 -19.08 20.96 38.49
C GLU A 252 -19.28 22.49 38.63
N ALA A 253 -18.28 23.21 39.15
CA ALA A 253 -18.38 24.64 39.47
C ALA A 253 -18.90 25.49 38.30
N TYR A 254 -18.46 25.19 37.07
CA TYR A 254 -18.94 25.88 35.89
C TYR A 254 -20.45 25.66 35.64
N ARG A 255 -20.92 24.41 35.68
CA ARG A 255 -22.35 24.12 35.49
C ARG A 255 -23.21 24.76 36.59
N ASP A 256 -22.74 24.70 37.82
CA ASP A 256 -23.46 25.31 38.95
C ASP A 256 -23.49 26.83 38.84
N SER A 257 -22.44 27.46 38.29
CA SER A 257 -22.45 28.89 37.96
C SER A 257 -23.50 29.23 36.89
N LEU A 258 -23.73 28.35 35.90
CA LEU A 258 -24.77 28.54 34.87
C LEU A 258 -26.17 28.40 35.45
N LYS A 259 -26.39 27.44 36.36
CA LYS A 259 -27.67 27.31 37.08
C LYS A 259 -27.95 28.55 37.91
N LYS A 260 -26.94 29.06 38.63
CA LYS A 260 -27.05 30.27 39.42
C LYS A 260 -27.37 31.50 38.54
N LEU A 261 -26.70 31.63 37.39
CA LEU A 261 -27.00 32.69 36.43
C LEU A 261 -28.45 32.61 35.92
N ALA A 262 -28.98 31.41 35.65
CA ALA A 262 -30.37 31.26 35.23
C ALA A 262 -31.36 31.66 36.33
N GLU A 263 -31.05 31.40 37.61
CA GLU A 263 -31.83 31.89 38.75
C GLU A 263 -31.77 33.42 38.85
N ASP A 264 -30.58 34.01 38.74
CA ASP A 264 -30.37 35.45 38.87
C ASP A 264 -31.02 36.24 37.72
N CYS A 265 -31.10 35.65 36.52
CA CYS A 265 -31.84 36.19 35.39
C CYS A 265 -33.36 35.91 35.43
N GLY A 266 -33.87 35.18 36.42
CA GLY A 266 -35.30 34.88 36.56
C GLY A 266 -35.84 33.87 35.55
N VAL A 267 -34.99 33.07 34.92
CA VAL A 267 -35.33 32.11 33.84
C VAL A 267 -35.05 30.65 34.20
N ARG A 268 -34.90 30.36 35.50
CA ARG A 268 -34.62 29.01 36.03
C ARG A 268 -35.52 27.94 35.42
N ASP A 269 -36.83 28.18 35.35
CA ASP A 269 -37.81 27.20 34.89
C ASP A 269 -37.81 27.02 33.35
N ASN A 270 -37.15 27.92 32.63
CA ASN A 270 -36.96 27.88 31.19
C ASN A 270 -35.64 27.23 30.77
N VAL A 271 -34.77 26.82 31.69
CA VAL A 271 -33.49 26.16 31.38
C VAL A 271 -33.47 24.73 31.92
N ARG A 272 -33.14 23.76 31.06
CA ARG A 272 -33.01 22.34 31.39
C ARG A 272 -31.58 21.87 31.13
N PHE A 273 -30.87 21.49 32.21
CA PHE A 273 -29.53 20.93 32.11
C PHE A 273 -29.61 19.40 32.14
N TYR A 274 -29.18 18.74 31.06
CA TYR A 274 -29.06 17.29 30.96
C TYR A 274 -27.58 16.92 31.10
N ASN A 275 -27.16 16.56 32.32
CA ASN A 275 -25.75 16.25 32.65
C ASN A 275 -25.39 14.80 32.28
N GLN A 276 -25.29 14.52 30.98
CA GLN A 276 -24.97 13.19 30.47
C GLN A 276 -24.20 13.27 29.15
N PHE A 277 -23.32 12.29 28.94
CA PHE A 277 -22.79 11.96 27.63
C PHE A 277 -23.71 10.89 27.05
N VAL A 278 -24.37 11.20 25.93
CA VAL A 278 -25.42 10.37 25.34
C VAL A 278 -24.90 9.61 24.13
N GLU A 279 -25.45 8.42 23.90
CA GLU A 279 -25.21 7.64 22.69
C GLU A 279 -25.92 8.29 21.49
N LEU A 280 -25.60 7.82 20.27
CA LEU A 280 -26.07 8.42 19.04
C LEU A 280 -27.61 8.46 18.93
N ASP A 281 -28.30 7.37 19.28
CA ASP A 281 -29.76 7.28 19.17
C ASP A 281 -30.46 8.29 20.09
N ASP A 282 -30.01 8.38 21.35
CA ASP A 282 -30.50 9.38 22.31
C ASP A 282 -30.21 10.81 21.81
N LEU A 283 -29.01 11.06 21.25
CA LEU A 283 -28.66 12.37 20.70
C LEU A 283 -29.59 12.76 19.55
N LEU A 284 -29.94 11.81 18.68
CA LEU A 284 -30.87 12.03 17.57
C LEU A 284 -32.27 12.38 18.06
N GLU A 285 -32.72 11.82 19.16
CA GLU A 285 -33.98 12.17 19.81
C GLU A 285 -33.98 13.61 20.37
N TYR A 286 -32.92 14.02 21.08
CA TYR A 286 -32.77 15.40 21.55
C TYR A 286 -32.71 16.40 20.39
N LEU A 287 -31.92 16.10 19.35
CA LEU A 287 -31.89 16.89 18.12
C LEU A 287 -33.29 16.95 17.49
N GLY A 288 -33.98 15.81 17.41
CA GLY A 288 -35.35 15.67 16.93
C GLY A 288 -36.33 16.63 17.59
N SER A 289 -36.27 16.74 18.92
CA SER A 289 -37.17 17.58 19.71
C SER A 289 -36.90 19.09 19.60
N ALA A 290 -35.67 19.51 19.23
CA ALA A 290 -35.26 20.91 19.17
C ALA A 290 -35.85 21.69 17.98
N ASP A 291 -36.40 22.88 18.24
CA ASP A 291 -36.90 23.81 17.21
C ASP A 291 -35.80 24.71 16.65
N ILE A 292 -34.92 25.21 17.52
CA ILE A 292 -33.77 26.04 17.15
C ILE A 292 -32.51 25.52 17.87
N TYR A 293 -31.45 25.29 17.11
CA TYR A 293 -30.14 24.97 17.64
C TYR A 293 -29.30 26.25 17.79
N VAL A 294 -28.63 26.43 18.93
CA VAL A 294 -27.86 27.63 19.23
C VAL A 294 -26.40 27.31 19.58
N THR A 295 -25.47 28.08 19.00
CA THR A 295 -24.03 28.00 19.28
C THR A 295 -23.45 29.39 19.60
N PRO A 296 -23.58 29.86 20.85
CA PRO A 296 -23.14 31.19 21.29
C PRO A 296 -21.64 31.23 21.62
N TYR A 297 -20.80 30.65 20.77
CA TYR A 297 -19.37 30.51 21.06
C TYR A 297 -18.70 31.87 21.18
N LEU A 298 -17.61 31.95 21.95
CA LEU A 298 -16.97 33.23 22.26
C LEU A 298 -15.77 33.56 21.38
N ASN A 299 -15.30 32.62 20.57
CA ASN A 299 -14.06 32.76 19.78
C ASN A 299 -14.30 32.35 18.32
N PRO A 300 -13.82 33.14 17.33
CA PRO A 300 -13.91 32.77 15.92
C PRO A 300 -13.09 31.53 15.53
N ALA A 301 -12.08 31.15 16.32
CA ALA A 301 -11.09 30.12 16.00
C ALA A 301 -11.60 28.68 16.18
N GLN A 302 -12.66 28.32 15.46
CA GLN A 302 -13.20 26.97 15.39
C GLN A 302 -13.32 26.55 13.92
N ILE A 303 -12.38 25.72 13.46
CA ILE A 303 -12.28 25.32 12.04
C ILE A 303 -13.33 24.28 11.63
N THR A 304 -13.77 23.46 12.60
CA THR A 304 -14.77 22.40 12.43
C THR A 304 -15.58 22.25 13.72
N SER A 305 -16.89 22.06 13.63
CA SER A 305 -17.80 21.84 14.76
C SER A 305 -18.79 20.72 14.43
N GLY A 306 -18.55 19.52 14.99
CA GLY A 306 -19.43 18.37 14.77
C GLY A 306 -20.85 18.62 15.29
N THR A 307 -21.01 19.36 16.38
CA THR A 307 -22.33 19.64 16.95
C THR A 307 -23.19 20.53 16.04
N LEU A 308 -22.56 21.50 15.36
CA LEU A 308 -23.20 22.32 14.33
C LEU A 308 -23.54 21.48 13.10
N SER A 309 -22.62 20.65 12.62
CA SER A 309 -22.83 19.77 11.48
C SER A 309 -24.05 18.85 11.67
N TYR A 310 -24.15 18.21 12.83
CA TYR A 310 -25.26 17.32 13.17
C TYR A 310 -26.57 18.11 13.21
N ALA A 311 -26.63 19.24 13.92
CA ALA A 311 -27.85 20.03 14.02
C ALA A 311 -28.33 20.57 12.65
N LEU A 312 -27.42 21.09 11.83
CA LEU A 312 -27.77 21.61 10.51
C LEU A 312 -28.30 20.50 9.61
N GLY A 313 -27.60 19.36 9.54
CA GLY A 313 -28.00 18.29 8.63
C GLY A 313 -29.16 17.44 9.12
N CYS A 314 -29.49 17.47 10.41
CA CYS A 314 -30.79 17.05 10.94
C CYS A 314 -31.92 18.07 10.65
N GLY A 315 -31.63 19.14 9.90
CA GLY A 315 -32.62 20.11 9.44
C GLY A 315 -33.15 21.02 10.55
N LYS A 316 -32.31 21.38 11.53
CA LYS A 316 -32.66 22.35 12.58
C LYS A 316 -32.42 23.78 12.11
N ALA A 317 -33.23 24.72 12.60
CA ALA A 317 -32.93 26.13 12.39
C ALA A 317 -31.77 26.50 13.31
N VAL A 318 -30.78 27.26 12.82
CA VAL A 318 -29.56 27.53 13.56
C VAL A 318 -29.37 29.03 13.79
N VAL A 319 -29.07 29.41 15.03
CA VAL A 319 -28.57 30.74 15.39
C VAL A 319 -27.18 30.59 16.01
N SER A 320 -26.17 31.25 15.45
CA SER A 320 -24.77 31.04 15.83
C SER A 320 -23.98 32.34 15.85
N THR A 321 -22.89 32.38 16.60
CA THR A 321 -21.84 33.39 16.41
C THR A 321 -20.99 33.08 15.16
N PRO A 322 -20.39 34.08 14.47
CA PRO A 322 -19.64 33.87 13.23
C PRO A 322 -18.23 33.32 13.48
N TYR A 323 -18.11 32.11 14.05
CA TYR A 323 -16.86 31.36 14.00
C TYR A 323 -16.69 30.71 12.62
N TRP A 324 -15.45 30.45 12.21
CA TRP A 324 -15.12 30.14 10.80
C TRP A 324 -16.02 29.06 10.18
N HIS A 325 -16.22 27.95 10.88
CA HIS A 325 -17.09 26.88 10.37
C HIS A 325 -18.59 27.27 10.31
N ALA A 326 -19.08 28.10 11.23
CA ALA A 326 -20.45 28.61 11.19
C ALA A 326 -20.68 29.58 10.03
N GLU A 327 -19.70 30.44 9.71
CA GLU A 327 -19.79 31.34 8.55
C GLU A 327 -20.00 30.55 7.25
N GLU A 328 -19.27 29.44 7.08
CA GLU A 328 -19.39 28.57 5.90
C GLU A 328 -20.68 27.75 5.88
N LEU A 329 -20.99 27.04 6.97
CA LEU A 329 -22.15 26.14 7.03
C LEU A 329 -23.49 26.88 7.02
N LEU A 330 -23.54 28.12 7.51
CA LEU A 330 -24.76 28.91 7.64
C LEU A 330 -24.95 29.96 6.53
N ALA A 331 -24.03 30.04 5.57
CA ALA A 331 -24.15 30.95 4.42
C ALA A 331 -25.44 30.71 3.60
N ASP A 332 -25.77 31.62 2.70
CA ASP A 332 -26.95 31.50 1.82
C ASP A 332 -28.29 31.32 2.59
N GLY A 333 -28.35 31.90 3.78
CA GLY A 333 -29.53 31.84 4.66
C GLY A 333 -29.80 30.45 5.24
N ARG A 334 -28.77 29.60 5.38
CA ARG A 334 -28.85 28.30 6.07
C ARG A 334 -28.90 28.44 7.60
N GLY A 335 -28.56 29.62 8.13
CA GLY A 335 -28.76 29.99 9.54
C GLY A 335 -28.78 31.50 9.73
N VAL A 336 -28.77 31.94 11.00
CA VAL A 336 -28.57 33.33 11.40
C VAL A 336 -27.25 33.46 12.14
N LEU A 337 -26.43 34.43 11.73
CA LEU A 337 -25.21 34.80 12.42
C LEU A 337 -25.44 36.06 13.27
N VAL A 338 -25.02 36.02 14.53
CA VAL A 338 -25.13 37.13 15.50
C VAL A 338 -23.77 37.47 16.09
N PRO A 339 -23.49 38.72 16.49
CA PRO A 339 -22.17 39.08 17.02
C PRO A 339 -21.79 38.32 18.30
N PHE A 340 -20.49 38.14 18.51
CA PHE A 340 -19.94 37.47 19.69
C PHE A 340 -20.31 38.20 20.99
N GLY A 341 -20.79 37.45 22.00
CA GLY A 341 -21.08 37.99 23.33
C GLY A 341 -22.36 38.84 23.44
N GLU A 342 -23.07 39.10 22.34
CA GLU A 342 -24.24 39.97 22.31
C GLU A 342 -25.54 39.18 22.57
N SER A 343 -26.01 39.16 23.82
CA SER A 343 -27.25 38.44 24.19
C SER A 343 -28.49 39.02 23.53
N ASP A 344 -28.56 40.35 23.34
CA ASP A 344 -29.70 41.00 22.70
C ASP A 344 -29.88 40.57 21.24
N ALA A 345 -28.77 40.39 20.52
CA ALA A 345 -28.79 39.92 19.13
C ALA A 345 -29.30 38.47 19.03
N PHE A 346 -28.93 37.61 20.00
CA PHE A 346 -29.51 36.28 20.12
C PHE A 346 -31.02 36.33 20.39
N SER A 347 -31.47 37.18 21.31
CA SER A 347 -32.90 37.36 21.58
C SER A 347 -33.65 37.78 20.33
N ASP A 348 -33.15 38.78 19.59
CA ASP A 348 -33.78 39.30 18.38
C ASP A 348 -33.90 38.23 17.29
N ALA A 349 -32.81 37.51 17.01
CA ALA A 349 -32.80 36.45 16.01
C ALA A 349 -33.77 35.30 16.37
N ILE A 350 -33.81 34.90 17.64
CA ILE A 350 -34.68 33.81 18.10
C ILE A 350 -36.15 34.23 18.09
N ILE A 351 -36.48 35.43 18.59
CA ILE A 351 -37.85 35.98 18.57
C ILE A 351 -38.37 36.05 17.14
N ASP A 352 -37.56 36.53 16.20
CA ASP A 352 -37.91 36.62 14.79
C ASP A 352 -38.21 35.23 14.18
N LEU A 353 -37.36 34.23 14.44
CA LEU A 353 -37.59 32.85 13.96
C LEU A 353 -38.77 32.15 14.64
N LEU A 354 -39.07 32.46 15.91
CA LEU A 354 -40.23 31.92 16.62
C LEU A 354 -41.54 32.56 16.13
N ARG A 355 -41.50 33.81 15.66
CA ARG A 355 -42.67 34.53 15.13
C ARG A 355 -42.99 34.15 13.69
N ASP A 356 -41.99 33.86 12.86
CA ASP A 356 -42.15 33.50 11.46
C ASP A 356 -41.76 32.04 11.19
N GLU A 357 -42.74 31.14 11.31
CA GLU A 357 -42.57 29.72 11.03
C GLU A 357 -42.17 29.44 9.58
N GLY A 358 -42.67 30.22 8.62
CA GLY A 358 -42.33 30.07 7.20
C GLY A 358 -40.86 30.34 6.94
N LYS A 359 -40.33 31.42 7.51
CA LYS A 359 -38.89 31.76 7.47
C LYS A 359 -38.05 30.67 8.13
N ARG A 360 -38.46 30.20 9.31
CA ARG A 360 -37.77 29.12 10.04
C ARG A 360 -37.76 27.82 9.23
N HIS A 361 -38.88 27.42 8.65
CA HIS A 361 -38.98 26.21 7.84
C HIS A 361 -38.13 26.30 6.55
N ALA A 362 -38.14 27.46 5.88
CA ALA A 362 -37.31 27.67 4.69
C ALA A 362 -35.81 27.56 5.01
N MET A 363 -35.37 28.08 6.16
CA MET A 363 -33.99 27.95 6.66
C MET A 363 -33.63 26.49 6.94
N ARG A 364 -34.48 25.79 7.70
CA ARG A 364 -34.34 24.36 7.99
C ARG A 364 -34.17 23.54 6.73
N LYS A 365 -35.01 23.78 5.72
CA LYS A 365 -34.96 23.07 4.44
C LYS A 365 -33.64 23.31 3.71
N ARG A 366 -33.14 24.55 3.66
CA ARG A 366 -31.84 24.85 3.04
C ARG A 366 -30.68 24.14 3.76
N GLY A 367 -30.67 24.16 5.09
CA GLY A 367 -29.67 23.44 5.89
C GLY A 367 -29.72 21.93 5.68
N TYR A 368 -30.92 21.34 5.69
CA TYR A 368 -31.13 19.92 5.47
C TYR A 368 -30.62 19.45 4.10
N MET A 369 -30.88 20.23 3.04
CA MET A 369 -30.42 19.90 1.69
C MET A 369 -28.89 19.80 1.61
N LEU A 370 -28.15 20.74 2.22
CA LEU A 370 -26.69 20.64 2.32
C LEU A 370 -26.27 19.43 3.16
N GLY A 371 -26.98 19.17 4.26
CA GLY A 371 -26.73 18.01 5.12
C GLY A 371 -26.84 16.66 4.42
N ARG A 372 -27.47 16.57 3.24
CA ARG A 372 -27.49 15.34 2.42
C ARG A 372 -26.14 15.01 1.80
N GLU A 373 -25.30 16.01 1.59
CA GLU A 373 -23.91 15.81 1.13
C GLU A 373 -22.97 15.42 2.28
N MET A 374 -23.43 15.61 3.53
CA MET A 374 -22.67 15.35 4.75
C MET A 374 -22.98 14.00 5.39
N ILE A 375 -23.95 13.23 4.88
CA ILE A 375 -24.23 11.90 5.46
C ILE A 375 -23.05 10.97 5.32
N TRP A 376 -22.90 10.08 6.29
CA TRP A 376 -21.78 9.13 6.32
C TRP A 376 -21.61 8.35 5.02
N SER A 377 -22.67 7.94 4.32
CA SER A 377 -22.52 7.24 3.03
C SER A 377 -21.81 8.08 1.96
N GLN A 378 -22.06 9.40 1.91
CA GLN A 378 -21.39 10.33 0.99
C GLN A 378 -19.95 10.65 1.46
N VAL A 379 -19.77 10.82 2.77
CA VAL A 379 -18.45 11.09 3.36
C VAL A 379 -17.51 9.90 3.16
N ILE A 380 -17.98 8.67 3.39
CA ILE A 380 -17.20 7.45 3.17
C ILE A 380 -16.80 7.29 1.71
N GLN A 381 -17.65 7.66 0.75
CA GLN A 381 -17.27 7.67 -0.65
C GLN A 381 -16.09 8.63 -0.92
N GLN A 382 -16.11 9.83 -0.32
CA GLN A 382 -15.03 10.81 -0.47
C GLN A 382 -13.72 10.36 0.22
N TYR A 383 -13.81 9.81 1.44
CA TYR A 383 -12.65 9.21 2.12
C TYR A 383 -12.06 8.07 1.31
N SER A 384 -12.90 7.16 0.79
CA SER A 384 -12.44 6.02 0.01
C SER A 384 -11.77 6.44 -1.30
N ASN A 385 -12.29 7.49 -1.96
CA ASN A 385 -11.63 8.11 -3.11
C ASN A 385 -10.25 8.71 -2.74
N SER A 386 -10.14 9.36 -1.59
CA SER A 386 -8.86 9.89 -1.09
C SER A 386 -7.87 8.75 -0.82
N PHE A 387 -8.32 7.66 -0.20
CA PHE A 387 -7.49 6.47 0.06
C PHE A 387 -6.99 5.82 -1.24
N ALA A 388 -7.86 5.66 -2.23
CA ALA A 388 -7.49 5.13 -3.54
C ALA A 388 -6.45 6.01 -4.26
N LYS A 389 -6.63 7.35 -4.24
CA LYS A 389 -5.65 8.30 -4.79
C LYS A 389 -4.30 8.22 -4.07
N ALA A 390 -4.31 8.18 -2.74
CA ALA A 390 -3.09 8.08 -1.93
C ALA A 390 -2.27 6.82 -2.28
N ARG A 391 -2.96 5.69 -2.47
CA ARG A 391 -2.34 4.44 -2.94
C ARG A 391 -1.73 4.61 -4.34
N GLN A 392 -2.46 5.21 -5.28
CA GLN A 392 -1.98 5.44 -6.64
C GLN A 392 -0.75 6.38 -6.69
N GLU A 393 -0.78 7.47 -5.92
CA GLU A 393 0.30 8.47 -5.86
C GLU A 393 1.56 7.90 -5.21
N ARG A 394 1.43 7.10 -4.14
CA ARG A 394 2.56 6.40 -3.52
C ARG A 394 3.26 5.46 -4.50
N VAL A 395 2.49 4.67 -5.25
CA VAL A 395 3.02 3.81 -6.33
C VAL A 395 3.77 4.65 -7.37
N SER A 396 3.21 5.80 -7.79
CA SER A 396 3.88 6.69 -8.75
C SER A 396 5.17 7.34 -8.21
N THR A 397 5.23 7.63 -6.91
CA THR A 397 6.38 8.28 -6.27
C THR A 397 7.52 7.30 -6.06
N ILE A 398 7.24 6.05 -5.68
CA ILE A 398 8.28 5.01 -5.58
C ILE A 398 8.86 4.70 -6.97
N ASN A 399 8.03 4.73 -8.01
CA ASN A 399 8.49 4.59 -9.39
C ASN A 399 9.41 5.75 -9.84
N ASN A 400 9.26 6.95 -9.27
CA ASN A 400 10.10 8.11 -9.56
C ASN A 400 11.30 8.29 -8.59
N GLN A 401 11.25 7.69 -7.40
CA GLN A 401 12.33 7.71 -6.41
C GLN A 401 13.10 6.37 -6.42
N THR A 402 13.77 6.10 -7.54
CA THR A 402 14.96 5.23 -7.47
C THR A 402 16.09 6.02 -6.79
N PRO A 403 16.98 5.38 -6.01
CA PRO A 403 18.12 6.05 -5.39
C PRO A 403 19.13 6.48 -6.47
N TYR A 404 18.85 7.59 -7.14
CA TYR A 404 19.88 8.43 -7.72
C TYR A 404 20.58 9.12 -6.56
N THR A 405 21.66 8.51 -6.08
CA THR A 405 22.69 9.31 -5.41
C THR A 405 23.21 10.29 -6.45
N MET A 406 22.72 11.53 -6.41
CA MET A 406 23.30 12.67 -7.11
C MET A 406 24.68 12.92 -6.51
N GLY A 407 25.66 12.13 -6.96
CA GLY A 407 27.08 12.43 -6.84
C GLY A 407 27.47 13.33 -7.99
N GLY A 408 28.04 14.50 -7.67
CA GLY A 408 28.55 15.43 -8.67
C GLY A 408 29.49 14.78 -9.69
N ASN A 409 29.42 15.28 -10.92
CA ASN A 409 30.20 14.96 -12.11
C ASN A 409 29.77 13.73 -12.94
N GLY A 410 28.77 13.94 -13.81
CA GLY A 410 28.91 13.70 -15.26
C GLY A 410 28.89 12.26 -15.82
N SER A 411 28.65 11.22 -15.03
CA SER A 411 28.49 9.84 -15.54
C SER A 411 27.47 9.06 -14.69
N MET A 412 26.22 8.95 -15.17
CA MET A 412 25.17 8.14 -14.54
C MET A 412 25.43 6.63 -14.73
N ALA A 413 26.14 6.00 -13.80
CA ALA A 413 26.29 4.54 -13.77
C ALA A 413 25.32 3.93 -12.74
N PHE A 414 24.48 2.99 -13.16
CA PHE A 414 23.66 2.18 -12.25
C PHE A 414 24.58 1.34 -11.36
N LYS A 415 24.43 1.47 -10.03
CA LYS A 415 25.24 0.72 -9.06
C LYS A 415 24.53 -0.58 -8.70
N LEU A 416 25.15 -1.72 -8.99
CA LEU A 416 24.62 -3.03 -8.61
C LEU A 416 24.57 -3.20 -7.09
N PRO A 417 23.54 -3.87 -6.54
CA PRO A 417 23.51 -4.28 -5.14
C PRO A 417 24.70 -5.15 -4.74
N ALA A 418 25.02 -5.14 -3.44
CA ALA A 418 26.02 -6.05 -2.88
C ALA A 418 25.48 -7.49 -2.89
N LEU A 419 26.33 -8.45 -3.26
CA LEU A 419 25.98 -9.87 -3.20
C LEU A 419 25.84 -10.31 -1.73
N ARG A 420 24.67 -10.83 -1.36
CA ARG A 420 24.40 -11.43 -0.05
C ARG A 420 23.93 -12.86 -0.22
N LEU A 421 24.60 -13.81 0.44
CA LEU A 421 24.28 -15.24 0.37
C LEU A 421 23.62 -15.78 1.65
N ASP A 422 23.29 -14.90 2.60
CA ASP A 422 22.71 -15.26 3.89
C ASP A 422 21.45 -16.12 3.75
N HIS A 423 20.55 -15.75 2.82
CA HIS A 423 19.32 -16.49 2.63
C HIS A 423 19.51 -17.80 1.87
N LEU A 424 20.43 -17.84 0.89
CA LEU A 424 20.83 -19.09 0.22
C LEU A 424 21.27 -20.13 1.26
N TYR A 425 22.14 -19.72 2.19
CA TYR A 425 22.59 -20.61 3.27
C TYR A 425 21.48 -20.94 4.27
N ARG A 426 20.52 -20.04 4.50
CA ARG A 426 19.37 -20.29 5.37
C ARG A 426 18.44 -21.38 4.80
N LEU A 427 18.24 -21.39 3.48
CA LEU A 427 17.41 -22.40 2.79
C LEU A 427 18.14 -23.74 2.58
N THR A 428 19.45 -23.79 2.78
CA THR A 428 20.26 -24.97 2.48
C THR A 428 20.61 -25.74 3.75
N ASP A 429 20.37 -27.04 3.73
CA ASP A 429 20.81 -27.98 4.77
C ASP A 429 21.77 -29.04 4.18
N SER A 430 22.08 -30.09 4.96
CA SER A 430 22.92 -31.21 4.51
C SER A 430 22.30 -32.10 3.42
N THR A 431 21.04 -31.86 3.07
CA THR A 431 20.31 -32.60 2.03
C THR A 431 20.40 -31.82 0.71
N GLY A 432 20.08 -30.53 0.75
CA GLY A 432 19.99 -29.65 -0.41
C GLY A 432 19.33 -28.32 -0.04
N ILE A 433 18.78 -27.61 -1.03
CA ILE A 433 17.99 -26.38 -0.81
C ILE A 433 16.49 -26.68 -0.69
N ALA A 434 15.87 -26.22 0.39
CA ALA A 434 14.42 -26.32 0.61
C ALA A 434 13.66 -25.50 -0.43
N GLN A 435 12.61 -26.07 -1.03
CA GLN A 435 11.93 -25.47 -2.19
C GLN A 435 11.23 -24.15 -1.85
N HIS A 436 10.53 -24.10 -0.72
CA HIS A 436 9.68 -22.98 -0.33
C HIS A 436 10.08 -22.40 1.02
N ALA A 437 9.61 -21.18 1.29
CA ALA A 437 9.77 -20.50 2.57
C ALA A 437 8.44 -19.92 3.04
N ARG A 438 8.27 -19.82 4.36
CA ARG A 438 7.24 -18.95 4.97
C ARG A 438 7.94 -17.69 5.43
N TYR A 439 7.65 -16.58 4.77
CA TYR A 439 8.49 -15.39 4.85
C TYR A 439 9.94 -15.75 4.48
N HIS A 440 10.91 -15.52 5.37
CA HIS A 440 12.32 -15.84 5.14
C HIS A 440 12.76 -17.19 5.74
N LEU A 441 11.85 -17.94 6.39
CA LEU A 441 12.19 -19.21 7.05
C LEU A 441 11.91 -20.40 6.12
N PRO A 442 12.81 -21.39 6.02
CA PRO A 442 12.57 -22.59 5.21
C PRO A 442 11.26 -23.28 5.59
N PHE A 443 10.45 -23.66 4.61
CA PHE A 443 9.20 -24.37 4.83
C PHE A 443 9.38 -25.87 4.55
N TYR A 444 9.86 -26.58 5.57
CA TYR A 444 10.28 -27.97 5.43
C TYR A 444 9.17 -28.93 5.00
N ASP A 445 7.89 -28.65 5.27
CA ASP A 445 6.79 -29.57 4.89
C ASP A 445 6.71 -29.81 3.37
N GLU A 446 7.20 -28.87 2.56
CA GLU A 446 7.26 -28.96 1.09
C GLU A 446 8.53 -29.67 0.57
N GLY A 447 9.51 -29.91 1.44
CA GLY A 447 10.73 -30.64 1.11
C GLY A 447 11.65 -29.92 0.12
N TYR A 448 12.17 -30.69 -0.84
CA TYR A 448 13.22 -30.33 -1.77
C TYR A 448 12.81 -30.67 -3.20
N CYS A 449 13.31 -29.91 -4.17
CA CYS A 449 13.19 -30.28 -5.57
C CYS A 449 14.53 -30.25 -6.31
N THR A 450 14.67 -31.11 -7.33
CA THR A 450 15.86 -31.15 -8.19
C THR A 450 15.99 -29.89 -9.03
N ASP A 451 14.88 -29.26 -9.41
CA ASP A 451 14.84 -27.97 -10.10
C ASP A 451 15.64 -26.89 -9.34
N ASP A 452 15.38 -26.70 -8.04
CA ASP A 452 16.02 -25.67 -7.24
C ASP A 452 17.45 -26.05 -6.85
N ASN A 453 17.71 -27.32 -6.54
CA ASN A 453 19.08 -27.79 -6.29
C ASN A 453 19.98 -27.64 -7.52
N SER A 454 19.43 -27.83 -8.73
CA SER A 454 20.16 -27.61 -9.99
C SER A 454 20.46 -26.13 -10.21
N ARG A 455 19.50 -25.24 -9.97
CA ARG A 455 19.73 -23.78 -10.05
C ARG A 455 20.74 -23.30 -8.99
N ALA A 456 20.69 -23.86 -7.79
CA ALA A 456 21.62 -23.54 -6.71
C ALA A 456 23.05 -24.00 -7.04
N LEU A 457 23.19 -25.20 -7.61
CA LEU A 457 24.47 -25.70 -8.13
C LEU A 457 25.01 -24.79 -9.25
N LEU A 458 24.16 -24.42 -10.22
CA LEU A 458 24.52 -23.49 -11.28
C LEU A 458 25.03 -22.15 -10.73
N LEU A 459 24.30 -21.55 -9.78
CA LEU A 459 24.69 -20.32 -9.11
C LEU A 459 26.05 -20.47 -8.40
N ALA A 460 26.23 -21.54 -7.63
CA ALA A 460 27.44 -21.77 -6.87
C ALA A 460 28.68 -21.85 -7.78
N VAL A 461 28.57 -22.55 -8.90
CA VAL A 461 29.65 -22.66 -9.90
C VAL A 461 29.97 -21.31 -10.54
N ILE A 462 28.95 -20.53 -10.91
CA ILE A 462 29.14 -19.19 -11.51
C ILE A 462 29.84 -18.25 -10.52
N LEU A 463 29.43 -18.26 -9.25
CA LEU A 463 30.02 -17.43 -8.21
C LEU A 463 31.46 -17.84 -7.91
N GLN A 464 31.74 -19.13 -7.80
CA GLN A 464 33.10 -19.65 -7.62
C GLN A 464 34.03 -19.25 -8.77
N GLU A 465 33.60 -19.39 -10.03
CA GLU A 465 34.35 -18.96 -11.22
C GLU A 465 34.66 -17.45 -11.17
N ALA A 466 33.69 -16.64 -10.73
CA ALA A 466 33.85 -15.19 -10.63
C ALA A 466 34.77 -14.75 -9.47
N GLY A 467 35.13 -15.66 -8.56
CA GLY A 467 35.81 -15.35 -7.30
C GLY A 467 34.90 -14.62 -6.30
N MET A 468 33.60 -14.84 -6.40
CA MET A 468 32.56 -14.25 -5.55
C MET A 468 32.01 -15.32 -4.60
N GLY A 469 31.89 -15.01 -3.31
CA GLY A 469 31.38 -15.94 -2.30
C GLY A 469 32.31 -16.12 -1.10
N ASP A 470 31.81 -16.82 -0.08
CA ASP A 470 32.57 -17.14 1.13
C ASP A 470 32.93 -18.64 1.18
N ALA A 471 33.67 -19.07 2.21
CA ALA A 471 34.11 -20.45 2.37
C ALA A 471 32.95 -21.46 2.46
N ARG A 472 31.73 -21.04 2.85
CA ARG A 472 30.54 -21.90 2.92
C ARG A 472 30.00 -22.24 1.54
N LEU A 473 30.26 -21.39 0.53
CA LEU A 473 29.78 -21.62 -0.85
C LEU A 473 30.30 -22.94 -1.42
N GLY A 474 31.54 -23.31 -1.12
CA GLY A 474 32.11 -24.61 -1.52
C GLY A 474 31.35 -25.78 -0.93
N LYS A 475 31.08 -25.74 0.38
CA LYS A 475 30.35 -26.80 1.07
C LYS A 475 28.94 -27.00 0.50
N VAL A 476 28.17 -25.93 0.33
CA VAL A 476 26.81 -26.06 -0.20
C VAL A 476 26.79 -26.53 -1.66
N ALA A 477 27.83 -26.22 -2.45
CA ALA A 477 27.98 -26.77 -3.80
C ALA A 477 28.15 -28.29 -3.79
N ASP A 478 28.89 -28.84 -2.82
CA ASP A 478 29.03 -30.29 -2.61
C ASP A 478 27.69 -30.92 -2.21
N ASP A 479 26.92 -30.27 -1.33
CA ASP A 479 25.58 -30.71 -0.91
C ASP A 479 24.63 -30.77 -2.13
N TYR A 480 24.63 -29.75 -3.01
CA TYR A 480 23.83 -29.76 -4.24
C TYR A 480 24.28 -30.84 -5.24
N CYS A 481 25.60 -31.08 -5.38
CA CYS A 481 26.11 -32.19 -6.19
C CYS A 481 25.61 -33.54 -5.66
N ALA A 482 25.65 -33.73 -4.33
CA ALA A 482 25.18 -34.95 -3.69
C ALA A 482 23.66 -35.16 -3.90
N PHE A 483 22.86 -34.09 -3.80
CA PHE A 483 21.42 -34.13 -4.10
C PHE A 483 21.17 -34.56 -5.54
N VAL A 484 21.80 -33.91 -6.52
CA VAL A 484 21.68 -34.24 -7.96
C VAL A 484 22.09 -35.69 -8.23
N ASN A 485 23.18 -36.16 -7.60
CA ASN A 485 23.62 -37.53 -7.71
C ASN A 485 22.58 -38.52 -7.17
N HIS A 486 21.92 -38.18 -6.06
CA HIS A 486 20.88 -39.03 -5.47
C HIS A 486 19.56 -39.00 -6.26
N ALA A 487 19.25 -37.89 -6.94
CA ALA A 487 18.06 -37.70 -7.76
C ALA A 487 18.07 -38.55 -9.04
N TYR A 488 19.24 -38.85 -9.58
CA TYR A 488 19.38 -39.62 -10.82
C TYR A 488 18.76 -41.02 -10.67
N SER A 489 17.98 -41.43 -11.68
CA SER A 489 17.42 -42.77 -11.83
C SER A 489 18.06 -43.46 -13.03
N GLU A 490 18.77 -44.56 -12.78
CA GLU A 490 19.42 -45.36 -13.83
C GLU A 490 18.39 -46.06 -14.73
N GLU A 491 17.27 -46.51 -14.15
CA GLU A 491 16.18 -47.17 -14.89
C GLU A 491 15.55 -46.24 -15.93
N HIS A 492 15.29 -45.00 -15.53
CA HIS A 492 14.59 -44.04 -16.39
C HIS A 492 15.52 -43.10 -17.16
N ARG A 493 16.83 -43.12 -16.85
CA ARG A 493 17.85 -42.19 -17.39
C ARG A 493 17.38 -40.73 -17.31
N ARG A 494 16.82 -40.38 -16.15
CA ARG A 494 16.22 -39.08 -15.82
C ARG A 494 16.41 -38.78 -14.34
N PHE A 495 16.10 -37.57 -13.92
CA PHE A 495 16.12 -37.18 -12.52
C PHE A 495 14.70 -37.21 -11.94
N ARG A 496 14.57 -37.71 -10.72
CA ARG A 496 13.38 -37.46 -9.88
C ARG A 496 13.40 -35.99 -9.45
N ASN A 497 12.26 -35.33 -9.34
CA ASN A 497 12.20 -33.92 -8.94
C ASN A 497 11.91 -33.78 -7.45
N PHE A 498 10.79 -34.31 -6.97
CA PHE A 498 10.29 -34.03 -5.63
C PHE A 498 10.77 -35.02 -4.56
N MET A 499 11.36 -34.49 -3.49
CA MET A 499 11.77 -35.22 -2.30
C MET A 499 11.17 -34.58 -1.05
N SER A 500 10.51 -35.37 -0.20
CA SER A 500 10.03 -34.90 1.10
C SER A 500 11.17 -34.59 2.08
N TYR A 501 10.86 -33.85 3.14
CA TYR A 501 11.84 -33.51 4.17
C TYR A 501 12.45 -34.72 4.90
N ASP A 502 11.70 -35.81 5.03
CA ASP A 502 12.21 -37.09 5.56
C ASP A 502 12.97 -37.93 4.50
N ARG A 503 13.37 -37.28 3.39
CA ARG A 503 14.27 -37.81 2.34
C ARG A 503 13.69 -38.99 1.57
N ARG A 504 12.38 -38.98 1.33
CA ARG A 504 11.71 -39.94 0.45
C ARG A 504 11.38 -39.27 -0.88
N TRP A 505 11.70 -39.95 -1.97
CA TRP A 505 11.26 -39.54 -3.30
C TRP A 505 9.75 -39.69 -3.40
N LEU A 506 9.08 -38.64 -3.89
CA LEU A 506 7.63 -38.58 -4.01
C LEU A 506 7.13 -39.03 -5.39
N GLU A 507 8.07 -39.29 -6.29
CA GLU A 507 7.83 -39.78 -7.64
C GLU A 507 9.02 -40.63 -8.12
N ASP A 508 8.76 -41.50 -9.11
CA ASP A 508 9.79 -42.36 -9.72
C ASP A 508 10.50 -41.66 -10.90
N VAL A 509 9.81 -40.72 -11.57
CA VAL A 509 10.30 -39.95 -12.72
C VAL A 509 9.88 -38.49 -12.56
N GLY A 510 10.84 -37.58 -12.58
CA GLY A 510 10.59 -36.14 -12.53
C GLY A 510 10.21 -35.54 -13.89
N SER A 511 9.89 -34.26 -13.88
CA SER A 511 9.52 -33.49 -15.08
C SER A 511 10.67 -33.40 -16.09
N ASP A 512 10.33 -33.23 -17.38
CA ASP A 512 11.31 -32.93 -18.44
C ASP A 512 12.16 -31.71 -18.04
N ASP A 513 11.52 -30.68 -17.47
CA ASP A 513 12.16 -29.43 -17.06
C ASP A 513 13.23 -29.66 -15.97
N SER A 514 12.95 -30.48 -14.96
CA SER A 514 13.92 -30.82 -13.90
C SER A 514 15.16 -31.51 -14.46
N THR A 515 14.97 -32.42 -15.42
CA THR A 515 16.09 -33.07 -16.12
C THR A 515 16.87 -32.06 -16.96
N GLY A 516 16.19 -31.19 -17.71
CA GLY A 516 16.82 -30.15 -18.52
C GLY A 516 17.64 -29.15 -17.69
N ARG A 517 17.11 -28.67 -16.57
CA ARG A 517 17.84 -27.77 -15.65
C ARG A 517 19.03 -28.45 -15.01
N THR A 518 18.91 -29.74 -14.67
CA THR A 518 20.03 -30.52 -14.14
C THR A 518 21.15 -30.63 -15.17
N ILE A 519 20.83 -30.90 -16.44
CA ILE A 519 21.83 -30.91 -17.52
C ILE A 519 22.51 -29.55 -17.68
N TRP A 520 21.76 -28.45 -17.53
CA TRP A 520 22.35 -27.12 -17.52
C TRP A 520 23.38 -26.95 -16.40
N ALA A 521 23.02 -27.32 -15.17
CA ALA A 521 23.92 -27.25 -14.03
C ALA A 521 25.17 -28.13 -14.21
N LEU A 522 25.01 -29.39 -14.68
CA LEU A 522 26.12 -30.30 -14.94
C LEU A 522 27.04 -29.76 -16.05
N GLY A 523 26.48 -29.22 -17.13
CA GLY A 523 27.24 -28.56 -18.19
C GLY A 523 28.06 -27.39 -17.66
N ALA A 524 27.49 -26.57 -16.78
CA ALA A 524 28.19 -25.48 -16.11
C ALA A 524 29.33 -25.98 -15.21
N VAL A 525 29.11 -27.05 -14.42
CA VAL A 525 30.18 -27.70 -13.64
C VAL A 525 31.34 -28.10 -14.55
N ILE A 526 31.05 -28.77 -15.67
CA ILE A 526 32.07 -29.25 -16.62
C ILE A 526 32.83 -28.09 -17.28
N GLY A 527 32.10 -27.07 -17.72
CA GLY A 527 32.64 -25.96 -18.50
C GLY A 527 33.35 -24.87 -17.70
N ARG A 528 33.04 -24.74 -16.40
CA ARG A 528 33.48 -23.60 -15.57
C ARG A 528 34.26 -24.00 -14.32
N SER A 529 34.03 -25.18 -13.76
CA SER A 529 34.69 -25.57 -12.51
C SER A 529 36.18 -25.90 -12.71
N SER A 530 37.01 -25.48 -11.76
CA SER A 530 38.41 -25.90 -11.65
C SER A 530 38.60 -27.21 -10.87
N ASP A 531 37.57 -27.69 -10.17
CA ASP A 531 37.64 -28.95 -9.43
C ASP A 531 37.53 -30.15 -10.38
N ARG A 532 38.61 -30.93 -10.47
CA ARG A 532 38.67 -32.12 -11.33
C ARG A 532 37.69 -33.20 -10.90
N ASN A 533 37.44 -33.37 -9.60
CA ASN A 533 36.54 -34.41 -9.11
C ASN A 533 35.08 -34.10 -9.49
N ALA A 534 34.62 -32.87 -9.22
CA ALA A 534 33.31 -32.41 -9.65
C ALA A 534 33.13 -32.52 -11.18
N VAL A 535 34.14 -32.12 -11.97
CA VAL A 535 34.09 -32.26 -13.44
C VAL A 535 33.95 -33.72 -13.87
N THR A 536 34.75 -34.64 -13.31
CA THR A 536 34.67 -36.07 -13.65
C THR A 536 33.34 -36.68 -13.24
N TRP A 537 32.80 -36.31 -12.08
CA TRP A 537 31.47 -36.73 -11.64
C TRP A 537 30.38 -36.25 -12.61
N ALA A 538 30.38 -34.97 -12.97
CA ALA A 538 29.39 -34.41 -13.87
C ALA A 538 29.46 -35.03 -15.27
N LEU A 539 30.66 -35.32 -15.78
CA LEU A 539 30.85 -36.03 -17.06
C LEU A 539 30.14 -37.38 -17.08
N ASN A 540 30.32 -38.19 -16.04
CA ASN A 540 29.68 -39.51 -15.94
C ASN A 540 28.15 -39.43 -15.93
N LEU A 541 27.57 -38.40 -15.29
CA LEU A 541 26.12 -38.20 -15.29
C LEU A 541 25.61 -37.70 -16.65
N VAL A 542 26.30 -36.72 -17.26
CA VAL A 542 25.93 -36.18 -18.57
C VAL A 542 25.94 -37.27 -19.64
N GLU A 543 26.97 -38.13 -19.68
CA GLU A 543 27.05 -39.23 -20.64
C GLU A 543 25.83 -40.16 -20.56
N LYS A 544 25.32 -40.41 -19.35
CA LYS A 544 24.16 -41.26 -19.13
C LYS A 544 22.83 -40.59 -19.49
N VAL A 545 22.63 -39.31 -19.13
CA VAL A 545 21.34 -38.64 -19.29
C VAL A 545 21.19 -37.96 -20.66
N LEU A 546 22.26 -37.46 -21.27
CA LEU A 546 22.18 -36.63 -22.47
C LEU A 546 21.40 -37.29 -23.63
N PRO A 547 21.55 -38.61 -23.90
CA PRO A 547 20.76 -39.26 -24.96
C PRO A 547 19.24 -39.25 -24.74
N SER A 548 18.74 -39.24 -23.50
CA SER A 548 17.30 -39.28 -23.22
C SER A 548 16.58 -37.94 -23.48
N VAL A 549 17.35 -36.86 -23.64
CA VAL A 549 16.84 -35.50 -23.91
C VAL A 549 16.07 -35.41 -25.22
N VAL A 550 16.46 -36.24 -26.19
CA VAL A 550 15.81 -36.30 -27.51
C VAL A 550 14.39 -36.87 -27.41
N ASP A 551 14.08 -37.63 -26.36
CA ASP A 551 12.75 -38.20 -26.15
C ASP A 551 11.84 -37.28 -25.31
N MET A 552 12.37 -36.17 -24.78
CA MET A 552 11.57 -35.18 -24.05
C MET A 552 10.64 -34.39 -24.98
N SER A 553 9.57 -33.86 -24.40
CA SER A 553 8.48 -33.17 -25.09
C SER A 553 8.44 -31.67 -24.84
N SER A 554 9.00 -31.21 -23.71
CA SER A 554 8.99 -29.80 -23.30
C SER A 554 10.02 -28.95 -24.05
N PRO A 555 9.61 -27.84 -24.71
CA PRO A 555 10.54 -26.88 -25.29
C PRO A 555 11.49 -26.23 -24.28
N ARG A 556 11.04 -26.02 -23.03
CA ARG A 556 11.90 -25.47 -21.96
C ARG A 556 12.98 -26.47 -21.60
N ALA A 557 12.64 -27.75 -21.44
CA ALA A 557 13.61 -28.81 -21.18
C ALA A 557 14.66 -28.94 -22.29
N TRP A 558 14.26 -28.83 -23.56
CA TRP A 558 15.20 -28.78 -24.68
C TRP A 558 16.13 -27.55 -24.59
N ALA A 559 15.58 -26.39 -24.27
CA ALA A 559 16.35 -25.17 -24.12
C ALA A 559 17.33 -25.22 -22.93
N PHE A 560 16.91 -25.67 -21.75
CA PHE A 560 17.83 -25.85 -20.62
C PHE A 560 18.94 -26.86 -20.96
N SER A 561 18.60 -27.96 -21.64
CA SER A 561 19.60 -28.93 -22.10
C SER A 561 20.59 -28.33 -23.10
N LEU A 562 20.12 -27.49 -24.03
CA LEU A 562 20.97 -26.75 -24.96
C LEU A 562 21.92 -25.78 -24.23
N LEU A 563 21.44 -25.06 -23.21
CA LEU A 563 22.31 -24.22 -22.38
C LEU A 563 23.39 -25.06 -21.68
N GLY A 564 23.04 -26.24 -21.18
CA GLY A 564 24.01 -27.20 -20.64
C GLY A 564 25.05 -27.67 -21.66
N ILE A 565 24.61 -27.99 -22.88
CA ILE A 565 25.51 -28.37 -23.97
C ILE A 565 26.46 -27.22 -24.33
N TYR A 566 25.98 -25.98 -24.39
CA TYR A 566 26.85 -24.83 -24.66
C TYR A 566 27.89 -24.60 -23.57
N GLU A 567 27.55 -24.86 -22.31
CA GLU A 567 28.52 -24.81 -21.21
C GLU A 567 29.54 -25.97 -21.30
N TYR A 568 29.06 -27.19 -21.56
CA TYR A 568 29.90 -28.37 -21.79
C TYR A 568 30.94 -28.16 -22.91
N GLN A 569 30.51 -27.57 -24.02
CA GLN A 569 31.32 -27.33 -25.20
C GLN A 569 32.44 -26.31 -24.99
N LYS A 570 32.41 -25.50 -23.92
CA LYS A 570 33.57 -24.65 -23.55
C LYS A 570 34.84 -25.48 -23.33
N LYS A 571 34.68 -26.75 -22.92
CA LYS A 571 35.79 -27.68 -22.68
C LYS A 571 35.88 -28.80 -23.72
N PHE A 572 34.73 -29.29 -24.20
CA PHE A 572 34.65 -30.45 -25.10
C PHE A 572 33.84 -30.12 -26.38
N ASN A 573 34.31 -29.14 -27.14
CA ASN A 573 33.63 -28.68 -28.36
C ASN A 573 33.54 -29.75 -29.47
N ASP A 574 34.41 -30.76 -29.49
CA ASP A 574 34.50 -31.78 -30.54
C ASP A 574 33.78 -33.10 -30.23
N ASP A 575 33.03 -33.16 -29.14
CA ASP A 575 32.15 -34.29 -28.83
C ASP A 575 31.03 -34.43 -29.86
N ARG A 576 31.03 -35.55 -30.59
CA ARG A 576 30.06 -35.83 -31.66
C ARG A 576 28.65 -36.09 -31.13
N LEU A 577 28.52 -36.73 -29.96
CA LEU A 577 27.21 -37.04 -29.39
C LEU A 577 26.52 -35.74 -28.97
N ALA A 578 27.23 -34.87 -28.24
CA ALA A 578 26.70 -33.58 -27.82
C ALA A 578 26.30 -32.69 -29.02
N LYS A 579 27.12 -32.62 -30.07
CA LYS A 579 26.80 -31.91 -31.32
C LYS A 579 25.56 -32.48 -32.03
N THR A 580 25.42 -33.81 -32.07
CA THR A 580 24.26 -34.46 -32.70
C THR A 580 22.97 -34.13 -31.97
N ILE A 581 22.99 -34.22 -30.63
CA ILE A 581 21.83 -33.91 -29.80
C ILE A 581 21.50 -32.42 -29.88
N GLN A 582 22.50 -31.54 -29.83
CA GLN A 582 22.30 -30.10 -30.05
C GLN A 582 21.55 -29.82 -31.34
N HIS A 583 21.98 -30.39 -32.47
CA HIS A 583 21.30 -30.20 -33.76
C HIS A 583 19.85 -30.69 -33.71
N GLN A 584 19.59 -31.88 -33.16
CA GLN A 584 18.23 -32.40 -33.05
C GLN A 584 17.31 -31.51 -32.21
N LEU A 585 17.80 -30.94 -31.11
CA LEU A 585 17.01 -30.04 -30.27
C LEU A 585 16.76 -28.68 -30.93
N LEU A 586 17.76 -28.14 -31.65
CA LEU A 586 17.58 -26.92 -32.44
C LEU A 586 16.59 -27.13 -33.58
N ASP A 587 16.64 -28.27 -34.27
CA ASP A 587 15.69 -28.64 -35.32
C ASP A 587 14.26 -28.75 -34.77
N LYS A 588 14.09 -29.32 -33.57
CA LYS A 588 12.78 -29.35 -32.90
C LYS A 588 12.26 -27.96 -32.57
N LEU A 589 13.09 -27.07 -32.06
CA LEU A 589 12.70 -25.68 -31.77
C LEU A 589 12.38 -24.90 -33.05
N LEU A 590 13.16 -25.09 -34.11
CA LEU A 590 12.91 -24.50 -35.42
C LEU A 590 11.59 -25.01 -36.01
N PHE A 591 11.34 -26.31 -35.93
CA PHE A 591 10.09 -26.92 -36.37
C PHE A 591 8.88 -26.33 -35.64
N ARG A 592 8.95 -26.19 -34.31
CA ARG A 592 7.89 -25.52 -33.53
C ARG A 592 7.66 -24.08 -34.00
N TYR A 593 8.74 -23.32 -34.16
CA TYR A 593 8.65 -21.95 -34.67
C TYR A 593 8.01 -21.89 -36.06
N THR A 594 8.35 -22.79 -36.98
CA THR A 594 7.74 -22.80 -38.33
C THR A 594 6.24 -23.12 -38.31
N GLU A 595 5.77 -23.88 -37.32
CA GLU A 595 4.35 -24.22 -37.19
C GLU A 595 3.51 -23.06 -36.61
N THR A 596 4.08 -22.28 -35.69
CA THR A 596 3.32 -21.28 -34.91
C THR A 596 3.57 -19.84 -35.33
N ALA A 597 4.78 -19.52 -35.79
CA ALA A 597 5.20 -18.15 -35.98
C ALA A 597 4.50 -17.47 -37.16
N THR A 598 4.04 -16.24 -36.92
CA THR A 598 3.45 -15.36 -37.93
C THR A 598 4.05 -13.96 -37.83
N GLU A 599 3.66 -13.03 -38.70
CA GLU A 599 4.14 -11.64 -38.62
C GLU A 599 3.75 -10.95 -37.30
N GLU A 600 2.53 -11.19 -36.81
CA GLU A 600 2.01 -10.58 -35.56
C GLU A 600 2.39 -11.39 -34.30
N TRP A 601 2.72 -12.66 -34.47
CA TRP A 601 3.10 -13.59 -33.40
C TRP A 601 4.39 -14.35 -33.78
N PRO A 602 5.56 -13.70 -33.80
CA PRO A 602 6.83 -14.33 -34.14
C PRO A 602 7.37 -15.14 -32.95
N TRP A 603 6.61 -16.15 -32.49
CA TRP A 603 6.93 -16.93 -31.30
C TRP A 603 6.82 -18.44 -31.53
N ILE A 604 7.56 -19.23 -30.75
CA ILE A 604 7.74 -20.69 -30.89
C ILE A 604 6.50 -21.50 -30.47
N GLU A 605 5.56 -20.89 -29.76
CA GLU A 605 4.35 -21.54 -29.24
C GLU A 605 3.14 -20.60 -29.34
N ASP A 606 1.92 -21.13 -29.21
CA ASP A 606 0.69 -20.32 -29.17
C ASP A 606 0.42 -19.66 -27.81
N THR A 607 1.29 -19.87 -26.81
CA THR A 607 1.15 -19.32 -25.46
C THR A 607 2.49 -18.83 -24.93
N LEU A 608 2.50 -17.69 -24.24
CA LEU A 608 3.58 -17.30 -23.34
C LEU A 608 3.20 -17.71 -21.91
N SER A 609 4.02 -18.58 -21.31
CA SER A 609 3.84 -19.09 -19.96
C SER A 609 4.96 -18.61 -19.04
N TYR A 610 5.94 -19.46 -18.77
CA TYR A 610 7.08 -19.21 -17.88
C TYR A 610 8.40 -19.48 -18.60
N ASP A 611 9.46 -18.85 -18.10
CA ASP A 611 10.81 -18.86 -18.65
C ASP A 611 10.84 -18.63 -20.16
N ASN A 612 9.95 -17.78 -20.67
CA ASN A 612 9.70 -17.69 -22.11
C ASN A 612 10.97 -17.32 -22.87
N ALA A 613 11.74 -16.38 -22.32
CA ALA A 613 12.97 -15.88 -22.93
C ALA A 613 14.06 -16.94 -23.11
N VAL A 614 14.01 -18.08 -22.39
CA VAL A 614 15.00 -19.16 -22.55
C VAL A 614 14.99 -19.76 -23.97
N LEU A 615 13.82 -19.79 -24.62
CA LEU A 615 13.68 -20.34 -25.97
C LEU A 615 14.39 -19.46 -27.00
N ALA A 616 14.28 -18.14 -26.87
CA ALA A 616 15.03 -17.20 -27.71
C ALA A 616 16.52 -17.21 -27.37
N HIS A 617 16.87 -17.27 -26.08
CA HIS A 617 18.25 -17.32 -25.59
C HIS A 617 19.05 -18.44 -26.26
N VAL A 618 18.52 -19.67 -26.32
CA VAL A 618 19.26 -20.80 -26.90
C VAL A 618 19.45 -20.71 -28.40
N MET A 619 18.50 -20.08 -29.12
CA MET A 619 18.63 -19.81 -30.55
C MET A 619 19.70 -18.75 -30.82
N ILE A 620 19.74 -17.69 -30.00
CA ILE A 620 20.77 -16.64 -30.05
C ILE A 620 22.17 -17.21 -29.82
N ARG A 621 22.30 -18.18 -28.89
CA ARG A 621 23.60 -18.83 -28.60
C ARG A 621 24.00 -19.96 -29.57
N SER A 622 23.14 -20.32 -30.53
CA SER A 622 23.37 -21.48 -31.40
C SER A 622 24.58 -21.36 -32.32
N GLY A 623 25.01 -20.14 -32.66
CA GLY A 623 26.04 -19.88 -33.66
C GLY A 623 25.60 -20.09 -35.12
N VAL A 624 24.34 -20.51 -35.35
CA VAL A 624 23.76 -20.68 -36.69
C VAL A 624 23.02 -19.40 -37.08
N GLU A 625 23.50 -18.70 -38.10
CA GLU A 625 23.02 -17.35 -38.48
C GLU A 625 21.50 -17.25 -38.55
N GLN A 626 20.83 -18.19 -39.22
CA GLN A 626 19.37 -18.22 -39.33
C GLN A 626 18.67 -18.29 -37.96
N LEU A 627 19.14 -19.16 -37.07
CA LEU A 627 18.56 -19.33 -35.73
C LEU A 627 18.85 -18.13 -34.84
N VAL A 628 20.03 -17.53 -34.96
CA VAL A 628 20.37 -16.29 -34.25
C VAL A 628 19.38 -15.18 -34.62
N GLN A 629 19.09 -15.00 -35.92
CA GLN A 629 18.13 -13.99 -36.37
C GLN A 629 16.71 -14.27 -35.86
N ILE A 630 16.27 -15.53 -35.88
CA ILE A 630 14.98 -15.93 -35.30
C ILE A 630 14.93 -15.60 -33.80
N GLY A 631 15.96 -16.00 -33.05
CA GLY A 631 16.05 -15.75 -31.62
C GLY A 631 16.02 -14.26 -31.27
N LEU A 632 16.78 -13.42 -32.00
CA LEU A 632 16.76 -11.97 -31.81
C LEU A 632 15.38 -11.36 -32.11
N LYS A 633 14.74 -11.77 -33.21
CA LYS A 633 13.39 -11.31 -33.58
C LYS A 633 12.36 -11.69 -32.52
N SER A 634 12.37 -12.95 -32.06
CA SER A 634 11.46 -13.45 -31.03
C SER A 634 11.67 -12.73 -29.69
N LEU A 635 12.93 -12.52 -29.28
CA LEU A 635 13.24 -11.82 -28.04
C LEU A 635 12.83 -10.34 -28.09
N GLN A 636 13.07 -9.66 -29.22
CA GLN A 636 12.66 -8.27 -29.39
C GLN A 636 11.14 -8.10 -29.28
N TRP A 637 10.39 -9.02 -29.89
CA TRP A 637 8.93 -9.06 -29.75
C TRP A 637 8.50 -9.35 -28.31
N LEU A 638 9.11 -10.35 -27.65
CA LEU A 638 8.80 -10.69 -26.27
C LEU A 638 9.02 -9.50 -25.32
N ILE A 639 10.14 -8.77 -25.45
CA ILE A 639 10.41 -7.58 -24.64
C ILE A 639 9.36 -6.51 -24.87
N LYS A 640 8.93 -6.30 -26.12
CA LYS A 640 7.86 -5.33 -26.42
C LYS A 640 6.56 -5.74 -25.72
N VAL A 641 6.22 -7.02 -25.74
CA VAL A 641 5.07 -7.54 -24.99
C VAL A 641 5.27 -7.35 -23.49
N GLN A 642 6.46 -7.59 -22.96
CA GLN A 642 6.78 -7.50 -21.53
C GLN A 642 7.26 -6.10 -21.07
N THR A 643 6.89 -5.05 -21.79
CA THR A 643 7.17 -3.67 -21.40
C THR A 643 5.84 -2.93 -21.22
N ALA A 644 5.60 -2.39 -20.03
CA ALA A 644 4.40 -1.61 -19.74
C ALA A 644 4.40 -0.28 -20.50
N GLU A 645 3.24 0.39 -20.61
CA GLU A 645 3.13 1.73 -21.22
C GLU A 645 4.04 2.77 -20.56
N ARG A 646 4.28 2.62 -19.25
CA ARG A 646 5.19 3.47 -18.46
C ARG A 646 6.67 3.15 -18.68
N GLY A 647 6.97 2.11 -19.47
CA GLY A 647 8.33 1.75 -19.87
C GLY A 647 9.11 0.86 -18.90
N HIS A 648 8.49 0.34 -17.82
CA HIS A 648 9.10 -0.66 -16.94
C HIS A 648 8.87 -2.09 -17.45
N PHE A 649 9.67 -3.04 -16.95
CA PHE A 649 9.49 -4.46 -17.26
C PHE A 649 8.23 -5.00 -16.57
N GLN A 650 7.37 -5.65 -17.35
CA GLN A 650 6.10 -6.24 -16.91
C GLN A 650 6.00 -7.65 -17.50
N PRO A 651 6.47 -8.68 -16.78
CA PRO A 651 6.42 -10.06 -17.26
C PRO A 651 4.97 -10.52 -17.44
N ILE A 652 4.79 -11.63 -18.17
CA ILE A 652 3.46 -12.24 -18.32
C ILE A 652 3.05 -12.83 -16.96
N GLY A 653 1.84 -12.51 -16.52
CA GLY A 653 1.29 -13.02 -15.27
C GLY A 653 1.04 -14.52 -15.32
N SER A 654 1.31 -15.23 -14.22
CA SER A 654 1.04 -16.66 -14.09
C SER A 654 -0.42 -16.99 -13.83
N ASP A 655 -1.24 -16.01 -13.42
CA ASP A 655 -2.70 -16.17 -13.28
C ASP A 655 -3.40 -15.99 -14.63
N GLY A 656 -3.26 -17.01 -15.49
CA GLY A 656 -3.93 -17.09 -16.79
C GLY A 656 -3.01 -17.02 -18.02
N PHE A 657 -1.73 -16.65 -17.84
CA PHE A 657 -0.71 -16.58 -18.90
C PHE A 657 -1.14 -15.72 -20.10
N TYR A 658 -0.43 -15.82 -21.24
CA TYR A 658 -0.84 -15.14 -22.48
C TYR A 658 -1.00 -16.13 -23.63
N VAL A 659 -2.24 -16.54 -23.87
CA VAL A 659 -2.63 -17.36 -25.03
C VAL A 659 -2.93 -16.46 -26.22
N ARG A 660 -2.42 -16.83 -27.40
CA ARG A 660 -2.67 -16.12 -28.66
C ARG A 660 -4.16 -15.88 -28.89
N GLY A 661 -4.51 -14.64 -29.25
CA GLY A 661 -5.90 -14.21 -29.48
C GLY A 661 -6.74 -13.96 -28.22
N ARG A 662 -6.16 -14.09 -27.02
CA ARG A 662 -6.80 -13.72 -25.74
C ARG A 662 -6.11 -12.51 -25.11
N ASN A 663 -6.68 -12.02 -24.01
CA ASN A 663 -5.98 -11.04 -23.17
C ASN A 663 -4.88 -11.74 -22.37
N ARG A 664 -3.73 -11.07 -22.22
CA ARG A 664 -2.67 -11.54 -21.34
C ARG A 664 -3.04 -11.33 -19.87
N ALA A 665 -2.53 -12.20 -19.01
CA ALA A 665 -2.45 -11.96 -17.59
C ALA A 665 -1.35 -10.93 -17.25
N TYR A 666 -1.65 -10.03 -16.32
CA TYR A 666 -0.72 -9.01 -15.82
C TYR A 666 -0.07 -9.41 -14.49
N PHE A 667 -0.71 -10.31 -13.76
CA PHE A 667 -0.31 -10.85 -12.46
C PHE A 667 -0.68 -12.34 -12.42
N ASP A 668 -0.14 -13.14 -11.51
CA ASP A 668 0.99 -12.84 -10.63
C ASP A 668 2.31 -12.84 -11.42
N GLN A 669 3.23 -11.94 -11.09
CA GLN A 669 4.50 -11.83 -11.80
C GLN A 669 5.59 -12.61 -11.07
N GLN A 670 6.38 -13.40 -11.81
CA GLN A 670 7.35 -14.35 -11.23
C GLN A 670 8.82 -13.92 -11.45
N PRO A 671 9.67 -14.03 -10.41
CA PRO A 671 11.12 -13.78 -10.47
C PRO A 671 11.88 -14.51 -11.58
N LEU A 672 11.51 -15.77 -11.87
CA LEU A 672 12.16 -16.58 -12.90
C LEU A 672 12.11 -15.91 -14.28
N GLU A 673 10.99 -15.25 -14.60
CA GLU A 673 10.79 -14.61 -15.90
C GLU A 673 11.69 -13.38 -16.05
N ALA A 674 11.89 -12.64 -14.97
CA ALA A 674 12.85 -11.54 -14.94
C ALA A 674 14.29 -12.04 -15.12
N GLN A 675 14.67 -13.13 -14.45
CA GLN A 675 16.00 -13.72 -14.59
C GLN A 675 16.25 -14.21 -16.03
N SER A 676 15.37 -15.03 -16.60
CA SER A 676 15.57 -15.59 -17.93
C SER A 676 15.52 -14.54 -19.04
N THR A 677 14.66 -13.52 -18.91
CA THR A 677 14.62 -12.38 -19.85
C THR A 677 15.91 -11.58 -19.80
N MET A 678 16.43 -11.31 -18.61
CA MET A 678 17.70 -10.62 -18.45
C MET A 678 18.84 -11.41 -19.09
N SER A 679 18.96 -12.71 -18.80
CA SER A 679 20.00 -13.58 -19.40
C SER A 679 19.91 -13.63 -20.92
N ALA A 680 18.71 -13.70 -21.50
CA ALA A 680 18.51 -13.66 -22.95
C ALA A 680 18.97 -12.33 -23.56
N CYS A 681 18.68 -11.21 -22.90
CA CYS A 681 19.16 -9.88 -23.31
C CYS A 681 20.69 -9.80 -23.26
N LEU A 682 21.33 -10.34 -22.22
CA LEU A 682 22.80 -10.36 -22.14
C LEU A 682 23.42 -11.24 -23.24
N ALA A 683 22.80 -12.38 -23.58
CA ALA A 683 23.24 -13.19 -24.71
C ALA A 683 23.07 -12.46 -26.06
N ALA A 684 21.97 -11.72 -26.25
CA ALA A 684 21.77 -10.88 -27.43
C ALA A 684 22.84 -9.77 -27.52
N PHE A 685 23.18 -9.15 -26.39
CA PHE A 685 24.26 -8.16 -26.30
C PHE A 685 25.60 -8.77 -26.69
N ASP A 686 25.96 -9.94 -26.15
CA ASP A 686 27.22 -10.62 -26.44
C ASP A 686 27.38 -10.95 -27.94
N VAL A 687 26.29 -11.26 -28.65
CA VAL A 687 26.31 -11.59 -30.09
C VAL A 687 26.28 -10.35 -30.99
N THR A 688 25.52 -9.32 -30.62
CA THR A 688 25.25 -8.16 -31.49
C THR A 688 26.12 -6.95 -31.19
N GLY A 689 26.59 -6.80 -29.94
CA GLY A 689 27.23 -5.58 -29.44
C GLY A 689 26.27 -4.39 -29.25
N ASP A 690 24.95 -4.55 -29.46
CA ASP A 690 23.98 -3.45 -29.33
C ASP A 690 23.64 -3.17 -27.85
N GLU A 691 24.04 -1.99 -27.39
CA GLU A 691 23.85 -1.50 -26.02
C GLU A 691 22.37 -1.41 -25.58
N GLU A 692 21.40 -1.39 -26.49
CA GLU A 692 19.98 -1.47 -26.11
C GLU A 692 19.65 -2.77 -25.37
N TRP A 693 20.28 -3.90 -25.74
CA TRP A 693 20.10 -5.17 -25.05
C TRP A 693 20.61 -5.10 -23.61
N HIS A 694 21.78 -4.52 -23.39
CA HIS A 694 22.34 -4.33 -22.06
C HIS A 694 21.50 -3.35 -21.23
N ARG A 695 21.02 -2.25 -21.81
CA ARG A 695 20.09 -1.32 -21.15
C ARG A 695 18.77 -2.00 -20.78
N THR A 696 18.26 -2.88 -21.65
CA THR A 696 17.07 -3.68 -21.37
C THR A 696 17.32 -4.68 -20.25
N ALA A 697 18.47 -5.37 -20.22
CA ALA A 697 18.83 -6.25 -19.11
C ALA A 697 18.84 -5.51 -17.76
N ILE A 698 19.39 -4.29 -17.70
CA ILE A 698 19.34 -3.44 -16.51
C ILE A 698 17.89 -3.05 -16.16
N ARG A 699 17.07 -2.72 -17.15
CA ARG A 699 15.64 -2.41 -16.94
C ARG A 699 14.88 -3.61 -16.34
N VAL A 700 15.11 -4.81 -16.85
CA VAL A 700 14.53 -6.05 -16.33
C VAL A 700 15.01 -6.30 -14.91
N PHE A 701 16.31 -6.16 -14.62
CA PHE A 701 16.85 -6.35 -13.27
C PHE A 701 16.26 -5.38 -12.24
N LYS A 702 15.94 -4.15 -12.64
CA LYS A 702 15.28 -3.18 -11.76
C LYS A 702 13.91 -3.65 -11.26
N TRP A 703 13.25 -4.60 -11.92
CA TRP A 703 11.99 -5.19 -11.46
C TRP A 703 12.12 -5.77 -10.04
N PHE A 704 13.24 -6.42 -9.72
CA PHE A 704 13.53 -6.93 -8.37
C PHE A 704 13.64 -5.82 -7.32
N LEU A 705 13.99 -4.61 -7.74
CA LEU A 705 14.26 -3.46 -6.87
C LEU A 705 13.08 -2.48 -6.79
N GLY A 706 11.92 -2.84 -7.33
CA GLY A 706 10.72 -1.98 -7.34
C GLY A 706 10.46 -1.26 -8.67
N GLY A 707 11.26 -1.49 -9.71
CA GLY A 707 10.96 -1.04 -11.08
C GLY A 707 9.88 -1.88 -11.75
N ASN A 708 8.72 -2.01 -11.10
CA ASN A 708 7.61 -2.90 -11.45
C ASN A 708 6.25 -2.21 -11.25
N ASP A 709 5.15 -2.92 -11.49
CA ASP A 709 3.80 -2.33 -11.48
C ASP A 709 3.36 -1.70 -10.16
N LEU A 710 3.87 -2.21 -9.03
CA LEU A 710 3.51 -1.71 -7.70
C LEU A 710 4.55 -0.77 -7.09
N GLY A 711 5.72 -0.61 -7.71
CA GLY A 711 6.83 0.11 -7.09
C GLY A 711 7.47 -0.64 -5.91
N LEU A 712 7.12 -1.90 -5.65
CA LEU A 712 7.53 -2.60 -4.43
C LEU A 712 8.74 -3.49 -4.69
N PRO A 713 9.81 -3.43 -3.87
CA PRO A 713 10.96 -4.31 -4.04
C PRO A 713 10.60 -5.76 -3.70
N LEU A 714 11.04 -6.68 -4.55
CA LEU A 714 11.00 -8.12 -4.29
C LEU A 714 12.26 -8.59 -3.56
N TYR A 715 13.41 -7.99 -3.85
CA TYR A 715 14.62 -8.27 -3.10
C TYR A 715 14.57 -7.61 -1.70
N ASP A 716 14.74 -8.43 -0.67
CA ASP A 716 14.84 -7.99 0.71
C ASP A 716 16.31 -7.90 1.13
N GLN A 717 16.80 -6.68 1.22
CA GLN A 717 18.19 -6.41 1.60
C GLN A 717 18.50 -6.83 3.04
N GLN A 718 17.52 -6.92 3.93
CA GLN A 718 17.74 -7.31 5.33
C GLN A 718 18.00 -8.82 5.43
N THR A 719 17.16 -9.63 4.79
CA THR A 719 17.26 -11.09 4.85
C THR A 719 18.27 -11.67 3.86
N GLY A 720 18.54 -10.95 2.77
CA GLY A 720 19.30 -11.42 1.61
C GLY A 720 18.47 -12.29 0.64
N GLY A 721 17.15 -12.36 0.82
CA GLY A 721 16.24 -13.17 0.01
C GLY A 721 15.48 -12.37 -1.04
N CYS A 722 14.81 -13.09 -1.95
CA CYS A 722 13.88 -12.49 -2.91
C CYS A 722 12.49 -13.06 -2.68
N ARG A 723 11.49 -12.20 -2.73
CA ARG A 723 10.08 -12.56 -2.61
C ARG A 723 9.59 -13.30 -3.85
N ASP A 724 8.64 -14.23 -3.65
CA ASP A 724 8.20 -15.22 -4.65
C ASP A 724 7.44 -14.64 -5.85
N GLY A 725 6.87 -13.45 -5.71
CA GLY A 725 6.16 -12.81 -6.80
C GLY A 725 5.48 -11.51 -6.44
N LEU A 726 5.01 -10.82 -7.47
CA LEU A 726 4.21 -9.62 -7.36
C LEU A 726 2.76 -9.98 -7.66
N HIS A 727 1.87 -9.79 -6.68
CA HIS A 727 0.42 -9.89 -6.87
C HIS A 727 -0.15 -8.57 -7.37
N ILE A 728 -1.45 -8.53 -7.69
CA ILE A 728 -2.13 -7.31 -8.16
C ILE A 728 -2.09 -6.14 -7.17
N ASP A 729 -1.98 -6.42 -5.88
CA ASP A 729 -2.10 -5.44 -4.80
C ASP A 729 -0.95 -5.45 -3.78
N ARG A 730 -0.14 -6.50 -3.75
CA ARG A 730 0.92 -6.72 -2.76
C ARG A 730 2.11 -7.51 -3.32
N VAL A 731 3.19 -7.59 -2.57
CA VAL A 731 4.26 -8.57 -2.81
C VAL A 731 3.97 -9.84 -2.01
N ASN A 732 4.17 -11.01 -2.60
CA ASN A 732 4.19 -12.26 -1.86
C ASN A 732 5.32 -12.20 -0.81
N GLN A 733 5.01 -12.37 0.47
CA GLN A 733 6.03 -12.22 1.52
C GLN A 733 6.98 -13.42 1.63
N ASN A 734 6.65 -14.56 1.04
CA ASN A 734 7.50 -15.75 1.03
C ASN A 734 8.74 -15.54 0.16
N GLN A 735 9.87 -16.06 0.62
CA GLN A 735 11.19 -15.97 -0.03
C GLN A 735 11.70 -17.38 -0.35
N GLY A 736 11.09 -18.06 -1.32
CA GLY A 736 11.43 -19.42 -1.74
C GLY A 736 12.79 -19.54 -2.44
N ALA A 737 13.17 -20.77 -2.76
CA ALA A 737 14.43 -21.06 -3.43
C ALA A 737 14.46 -20.49 -4.86
N GLU A 738 13.42 -20.73 -5.67
CA GLU A 738 13.36 -20.27 -7.06
C GLU A 738 13.56 -18.75 -7.17
N SER A 739 12.83 -17.98 -6.36
CA SER A 739 12.88 -16.52 -6.37
C SER A 739 14.23 -15.98 -5.92
N THR A 740 14.76 -16.53 -4.82
CA THR A 740 16.07 -16.18 -4.29
C THR A 740 17.19 -16.49 -5.29
N LEU A 741 17.16 -17.68 -5.89
CA LEU A 741 18.14 -18.09 -6.90
C LEU A 741 18.03 -17.26 -8.18
N SER A 742 16.81 -16.92 -8.61
CA SER A 742 16.57 -16.07 -9.79
C SER A 742 17.22 -14.70 -9.63
N TYR A 743 17.03 -14.06 -8.47
CA TYR A 743 17.70 -12.78 -8.17
C TYR A 743 19.22 -12.91 -8.13
N LEU A 744 19.74 -13.93 -7.45
CA LEU A 744 21.19 -14.11 -7.27
C LEU A 744 21.89 -14.45 -8.60
N LEU A 745 21.29 -15.29 -9.44
CA LEU A 745 21.77 -15.56 -10.80
C LEU A 745 21.77 -14.29 -11.64
N ALA A 746 20.68 -13.51 -11.59
CA ALA A 746 20.58 -12.26 -12.33
C ALA A 746 21.67 -11.24 -11.90
N LEU A 747 21.89 -11.10 -10.60
CA LEU A 747 22.93 -10.25 -10.03
C LEU A 747 24.34 -10.73 -10.42
N ALA A 748 24.59 -12.04 -10.37
CA ALA A 748 25.89 -12.61 -10.72
C ALA A 748 26.27 -12.38 -12.19
N GLU A 749 25.32 -12.56 -13.12
CA GLU A 749 25.55 -12.29 -14.54
C GLU A 749 25.83 -10.81 -14.83
N LEU A 750 25.12 -9.88 -14.18
CA LEU A 750 25.39 -8.45 -14.34
C LEU A 750 26.76 -8.04 -13.79
N HIS A 751 27.17 -8.58 -12.64
CA HIS A 751 28.52 -8.37 -12.11
C HIS A 751 29.59 -8.87 -13.08
N HIS A 752 29.37 -10.03 -13.71
CA HIS A 752 30.28 -10.59 -14.71
C HIS A 752 30.43 -9.67 -15.94
N VAL A 753 29.31 -9.18 -16.47
CA VAL A 753 29.33 -8.24 -17.61
C VAL A 753 30.00 -6.92 -17.23
N GLN A 754 29.71 -6.37 -16.04
CA GLN A 754 30.35 -5.15 -15.56
C GLN A 754 31.87 -5.32 -15.38
N LYS A 755 32.32 -6.48 -14.90
CA LYS A 755 33.75 -6.83 -14.77
C LYS A 755 34.43 -6.94 -16.14
N LYS A 756 33.81 -7.62 -17.12
CA LYS A 756 34.34 -7.68 -18.50
C LYS A 756 34.49 -6.28 -19.10
N ARG A 757 33.47 -5.42 -18.96
CA ARG A 757 33.47 -4.05 -19.50
C ARG A 757 34.53 -3.16 -18.87
N SER A 758 34.77 -3.28 -17.55
CA SER A 758 35.81 -2.50 -16.86
C SER A 758 37.24 -2.94 -17.20
N GLN A 759 37.43 -4.18 -17.68
CA GLN A 759 38.73 -4.70 -18.11
C GLN A 759 39.11 -4.31 -19.56
N ILE A 760 38.13 -3.94 -20.39
CA ILE A 760 38.36 -3.43 -21.75
C ILE A 760 38.81 -1.96 -21.63
N LYS A 761 40.12 -1.72 -21.53
CA LYS A 761 40.68 -0.35 -21.61
C LYS A 761 40.29 0.29 -22.95
N PRO A 762 39.91 1.58 -23.00
CA PRO A 762 39.78 2.27 -24.27
C PRO A 762 41.15 2.28 -24.96
N VAL A 763 41.20 1.80 -26.22
CA VAL A 763 42.36 1.96 -27.09
C VAL A 763 42.57 3.46 -27.28
N VAL A 764 43.62 4.00 -26.67
CA VAL A 764 44.09 5.36 -26.94
C VAL A 764 44.64 5.34 -28.37
N VAL A 765 43.83 5.75 -29.33
CA VAL A 765 44.34 6.09 -30.66
C VAL A 765 45.11 7.40 -30.49
N PRO A 766 46.43 7.44 -30.74
CA PRO A 766 47.15 8.71 -30.74
C PRO A 766 46.63 9.53 -31.92
N MET A 767 46.10 10.71 -31.65
CA MET A 767 45.86 11.71 -32.70
C MET A 767 47.21 12.06 -33.33
N ILE A 768 47.50 11.47 -34.49
CA ILE A 768 48.50 12.01 -35.40
C ILE A 768 47.92 13.29 -35.97
N ALA A 769 48.68 14.35 -35.78
CA ALA A 769 48.39 15.70 -36.23
C ALA A 769 48.02 15.77 -37.71
N LEU A 770 46.90 16.42 -38.01
CA LEU A 770 46.73 17.16 -39.26
C LEU A 770 46.75 18.64 -38.91
N ALA A 771 47.97 19.16 -38.79
CA ALA A 771 48.27 20.56 -39.00
C ALA A 771 49.11 20.66 -40.29
N ASN A 772 48.70 21.59 -41.15
CA ASN A 772 49.33 22.09 -42.39
C ASN A 772 48.94 21.40 -43.70
N GLY A 773 48.23 22.17 -44.55
CA GLY A 773 47.95 21.87 -45.96
C GLY A 773 46.65 22.51 -46.42
#